data_AF-A0A0D3EI50-F1
#
_entry.id   AF-A0A0D3EI50-F1
#
_cell.length_a   1.000
_cell.length_b   1.000
_cell.length_c   1.000
_cell.angle_alpha   90.00
_cell.angle_beta   90.00
_cell.angle_gamma   90.00
#
_symmetry.space_group_name_H-M   'P 1'
#
loop_
_entity.id
_entity.type
_entity.pdbx_description
1 polymer ?
#
loop_
_entity_poly.entity_id
_entity_poly.type
_entity_poly.pdbx_seq_one_letter_code
_entity_poly.pdbx_strand_id
1 'polypeptide(L)'
;MAVDSGMDLLSERAVLMRESLQKSQTITDNVVSILGSFDSRLSALESAMRPTQIRTHAIRKAHENIDKTLKSAEVILSQFDLLRQAETKVLKGPHEDLESYLEAIAQLRKVIRYFSSNKGFKNSDGVLNHANSLLAKAQSKLEEEFKQLLVSYSKAVEPDRLFDGLPNSLRPSADGEGNGKSHGGHHNDDSETAAYTLPVLIPSRVLPLLHDLAQQMVQAGHQQMLLQIYRETRTFVLEESLRKLGVEKLSKEDVQRMQWEVLEAKIGNWIHFMRIAVKLLFAGERQVCDQIFRGFDSLSDQCFAEVTVSSVSMLLSFGDAIARSKRSPEKLFVLLDMYEIMRELHTEIETIFKGKACLEIRNSATGLTKRLAQTAQETFGDFEEAVEKDATKTAVLDGTVHPLTSYVINYVKFLFDYQATLKQLFSEFGNGDDSNSQLASVTMRIMQALQNNLEGKSKQYKDQALTHLFLMNNIHYMVRSVRRSEAKDLLGDDWVQRHRRVVQQHANLYKRTAWTKILQTSSAQGLTSSGGGSVEGGNSSGVSRGLLKERFKMFNMQFDELHQRQSQWTVPDTELRESLRLAVAEVLLPAYRSFLKRFGPLVESGKNSQRYIKYTAEDLERLLDCMKVDEDKLGLSFVISRMGNFDPLASFGSPRNQQIIGTAQETFGDFEEAVEKDATKTAVLDGTVHPLTSYVINYVKFLFDYQATLKQLFSEFGNGDDSNSQLASVTMRIMQAFQNNLEGKSKQYKDQALTHLFLMNNIHYMVRSVRRSEAKDLLGDDWVQRHRRVVQQHANLYKRTAWTKVRPIYITQTSSAQGLTSSGGGSVEGGNSSGVSRGLLKEGFKMCNMQFDELHQRQSQWTVPDTELRESLRLVVAEVLLPAYRSFLKRFGPLVESGKNSQRYIKYTAEDLERLLGELFEGKSMNEPRR
;
A
#
# COMPACT_ATOMS: atom_id res chain seq x y z
N MET A 1 -2.14 -149.24 -103.56
CA MET A 1 -1.16 -149.68 -102.54
C MET A 1 -0.28 -148.50 -102.12
N ALA A 2 -0.83 -147.48 -101.43
CA ALA A 2 -0.05 -146.37 -100.88
C ALA A 2 -0.92 -145.50 -99.94
N VAL A 3 -1.28 -146.00 -98.75
CA VAL A 3 -1.90 -145.15 -97.70
C VAL A 3 -1.29 -145.38 -96.31
N ASP A 4 -0.50 -146.43 -96.10
CA ASP A 4 -0.25 -146.93 -94.74
C ASP A 4 1.04 -146.45 -94.04
N SER A 5 1.77 -145.46 -94.60
CA SER A 5 3.05 -144.98 -94.02
C SER A 5 2.98 -143.60 -93.35
N GLY A 6 1.95 -142.78 -93.62
CA GLY A 6 1.84 -141.42 -93.08
C GLY A 6 1.24 -141.34 -91.67
N MET A 7 0.57 -142.40 -91.22
CA MET A 7 -0.21 -142.40 -89.98
C MET A 7 0.64 -142.61 -88.73
N ASP A 8 1.78 -143.31 -88.83
CA ASP A 8 2.61 -143.65 -87.68
C ASP A 8 3.51 -142.49 -87.19
N LEU A 9 4.07 -141.66 -88.08
CA LEU A 9 4.92 -140.51 -87.69
C LEU A 9 4.12 -139.36 -87.05
N LEU A 10 2.87 -139.17 -87.48
CA LEU A 10 1.96 -138.20 -86.85
C LEU A 10 1.48 -138.70 -85.48
N SER A 11 1.35 -140.01 -85.30
CA SER A 11 1.01 -140.63 -84.01
C SER A 11 2.13 -140.39 -82.98
N GLU A 12 3.39 -140.65 -83.34
CA GLU A 12 4.53 -140.55 -82.41
C GLU A 12 4.83 -139.10 -82.00
N ARG A 13 4.75 -138.14 -82.93
CA ARG A 13 4.94 -136.71 -82.63
C ARG A 13 3.76 -136.12 -81.84
N ALA A 14 2.54 -136.62 -82.08
CA ALA A 14 1.38 -136.29 -81.27
C ALA A 14 1.50 -136.89 -79.85
N VAL A 15 2.11 -138.06 -79.69
CA VAL A 15 2.37 -138.67 -78.36
C VAL A 15 3.42 -137.87 -77.59
N LEU A 16 4.56 -137.51 -78.20
CA LEU A 16 5.59 -136.69 -77.53
C LEU A 16 5.10 -135.27 -77.18
N MET A 17 4.30 -134.65 -78.05
CA MET A 17 3.68 -133.36 -77.74
C MET A 17 2.64 -133.51 -76.62
N ARG A 18 1.88 -134.61 -76.59
CA ARG A 18 0.94 -134.94 -75.51
C ARG A 18 1.67 -135.21 -74.19
N GLU A 19 2.84 -135.83 -74.20
CA GLU A 19 3.69 -136.03 -73.02
C GLU A 19 4.35 -134.73 -72.52
N SER A 20 4.85 -133.87 -73.41
CA SER A 20 5.41 -132.56 -73.04
C SER A 20 4.33 -131.62 -72.51
N LEU A 21 3.14 -131.64 -73.12
CA LEU A 21 1.97 -130.90 -72.65
C LEU A 21 1.48 -131.47 -71.32
N GLN A 22 1.51 -132.80 -71.11
CA GLN A 22 1.26 -133.42 -69.80
C GLN A 22 2.29 -132.99 -68.75
N LYS A 23 3.59 -132.93 -69.08
CA LYS A 23 4.63 -132.46 -68.15
C LYS A 23 4.47 -130.97 -67.81
N SER A 24 4.19 -130.13 -68.79
CA SER A 24 3.90 -128.69 -68.58
C SER A 24 2.62 -128.49 -67.79
N GLN A 25 1.57 -129.27 -68.07
CA GLN A 25 0.34 -129.32 -67.29
C GLN A 25 0.63 -129.73 -65.85
N THR A 26 1.44 -130.77 -65.63
CA THR A 26 1.85 -131.23 -64.29
C THR A 26 2.66 -130.16 -63.55
N ILE A 27 3.58 -129.45 -64.22
CA ILE A 27 4.34 -128.35 -63.60
C ILE A 27 3.42 -127.16 -63.28
N THR A 28 2.50 -126.81 -64.18
CA THR A 28 1.52 -125.74 -63.97
C THR A 28 0.57 -126.10 -62.83
N ASP A 29 0.10 -127.35 -62.77
CA ASP A 29 -0.73 -127.88 -61.69
C ASP A 29 0.04 -127.89 -60.36
N ASN A 30 1.35 -128.21 -60.38
CA ASN A 30 2.21 -128.12 -59.19
C ASN A 30 2.42 -126.66 -58.74
N VAL A 31 2.61 -125.71 -59.66
CA VAL A 31 2.73 -124.27 -59.33
C VAL A 31 1.39 -123.72 -58.83
N VAL A 32 0.27 -124.09 -59.44
CA VAL A 32 -1.09 -123.75 -58.98
C VAL A 32 -1.37 -124.37 -57.61
N SER A 33 -0.89 -125.60 -57.38
CA SER A 33 -0.96 -126.25 -56.06
C SER A 33 -0.11 -125.51 -55.02
N ILE A 34 1.12 -125.12 -55.35
CA ILE A 34 1.99 -124.34 -54.45
C ILE A 34 1.38 -122.96 -54.18
N LEU A 35 0.90 -122.23 -55.19
CA LEU A 35 0.24 -120.94 -55.02
C LEU A 35 -1.06 -121.07 -54.23
N GLY A 36 -1.88 -122.09 -54.50
CA GLY A 36 -3.05 -122.42 -53.67
C GLY A 36 -2.68 -122.80 -52.24
N SER A 37 -1.52 -123.42 -52.03
CA SER A 37 -0.98 -123.71 -50.69
C SER A 37 -0.49 -122.45 -49.97
N PHE A 38 0.10 -121.50 -50.69
CA PHE A 38 0.49 -120.20 -50.14
C PHE A 38 -0.74 -119.36 -49.83
N ASP A 39 -1.71 -119.30 -50.73
CA ASP A 39 -2.93 -118.51 -50.56
C ASP A 39 -3.80 -119.07 -49.42
N SER A 40 -3.91 -120.40 -49.30
CA SER A 40 -4.55 -121.04 -48.15
C SER A 40 -3.76 -120.81 -46.85
N ARG A 41 -2.43 -120.84 -46.87
CA ARG A 41 -1.60 -120.51 -45.69
C ARG A 41 -1.68 -119.04 -45.30
N LEU A 42 -1.71 -118.11 -46.26
CA LEU A 42 -1.85 -116.67 -46.03
C LEU A 42 -3.25 -116.34 -45.52
N SER A 43 -4.28 -116.95 -46.11
CA SER A 43 -5.67 -116.82 -45.67
C SER A 43 -5.87 -117.42 -44.27
N ALA A 44 -5.26 -118.58 -43.97
CA ALA A 44 -5.27 -119.17 -42.62
C ALA A 44 -4.50 -118.31 -41.60
N LEU A 45 -3.35 -117.75 -41.98
CA LEU A 45 -2.57 -116.84 -41.14
C LEU A 45 -3.32 -115.52 -40.90
N GLU A 46 -3.92 -114.93 -41.93
CA GLU A 46 -4.73 -113.73 -41.82
C GLU A 46 -5.97 -113.99 -40.94
N SER A 47 -6.66 -115.11 -41.14
CA SER A 47 -7.79 -115.54 -40.31
C SER A 47 -7.39 -115.76 -38.84
N ALA A 48 -6.21 -116.33 -38.59
CA ALA A 48 -5.66 -116.51 -37.25
C ALA A 48 -5.13 -115.21 -36.61
N MET A 49 -4.57 -114.29 -37.40
CA MET A 49 -4.01 -113.02 -36.92
C MET A 49 -5.04 -111.90 -36.79
N ARG A 50 -6.12 -111.91 -37.57
CA ARG A 50 -7.17 -110.87 -37.56
C ARG A 50 -7.81 -110.68 -36.19
N PRO A 51 -8.16 -111.72 -35.41
CA PRO A 51 -8.63 -111.56 -34.03
C PRO A 51 -7.59 -110.87 -33.13
N THR A 52 -6.31 -111.22 -33.29
CA THR A 52 -5.20 -110.63 -32.53
C THR A 52 -4.99 -109.17 -32.90
N GLN A 53 -5.01 -108.80 -34.19
CA GLN A 53 -4.92 -107.41 -34.63
C GLN A 53 -6.10 -106.56 -34.16
N ILE A 54 -7.34 -107.08 -34.25
CA ILE A 54 -8.54 -106.40 -33.75
C ILE A 54 -8.42 -106.19 -32.23
N ARG A 55 -8.01 -107.21 -31.48
CA ARG A 55 -7.82 -107.14 -30.03
C ARG A 55 -6.72 -106.16 -29.65
N THR A 56 -5.58 -106.18 -30.32
CA THR A 56 -4.47 -105.24 -30.10
C THR A 56 -4.85 -103.80 -30.44
N HIS A 57 -5.58 -103.56 -31.53
CA HIS A 57 -6.09 -102.24 -31.87
C HIS A 57 -7.13 -101.75 -30.84
N ALA A 58 -8.01 -102.64 -30.37
CA ALA A 58 -8.99 -102.32 -29.33
C ALA A 58 -8.28 -101.97 -28.00
N ILE A 59 -7.26 -102.74 -27.60
CA ILE A 59 -6.45 -102.47 -26.41
C ILE A 59 -5.70 -101.15 -26.54
N ARG A 60 -5.03 -100.88 -27.66
CA ARG A 60 -4.32 -99.61 -27.89
C ARG A 60 -5.28 -98.41 -27.84
N LYS A 61 -6.44 -98.51 -28.49
CA LYS A 61 -7.47 -97.46 -28.46
C LYS A 61 -8.04 -97.29 -27.05
N ALA A 62 -8.24 -98.37 -26.29
CA ALA A 62 -8.65 -98.29 -24.89
C ALA A 62 -7.57 -97.63 -24.02
N HIS A 63 -6.30 -97.99 -24.21
CA HIS A 63 -5.17 -97.39 -23.49
C HIS A 63 -5.02 -95.90 -23.80
N GLU A 64 -5.07 -95.51 -25.08
CA GLU A 64 -5.07 -94.11 -25.50
C GLU A 64 -6.26 -93.33 -24.91
N ASN A 65 -7.45 -93.95 -24.83
CA ASN A 65 -8.63 -93.32 -24.22
C ASN A 65 -8.48 -93.18 -22.71
N ILE A 66 -7.93 -94.19 -22.03
CA ILE A 66 -7.64 -94.16 -20.59
C ILE A 66 -6.64 -93.04 -20.28
N ASP A 67 -5.53 -92.97 -21.02
CA ASP A 67 -4.50 -91.94 -20.84
C ASP A 67 -5.06 -90.53 -21.06
N LYS A 68 -5.86 -90.33 -22.11
CA LYS A 68 -6.53 -89.04 -22.37
C LYS A 68 -7.49 -88.66 -21.25
N THR A 69 -8.23 -89.64 -20.73
CA THR A 69 -9.16 -89.42 -19.61
C THR A 69 -8.41 -89.09 -18.32
N LEU A 70 -7.30 -89.78 -18.05
CA LEU A 70 -6.47 -89.57 -16.87
C LEU A 70 -5.84 -88.17 -16.87
N LYS A 71 -5.26 -87.75 -18.00
CA LYS A 71 -4.76 -86.37 -18.19
C LYS A 71 -5.86 -85.33 -18.01
N SER A 72 -7.06 -85.60 -18.50
CA SER A 72 -8.20 -84.68 -18.35
C SER A 72 -8.65 -84.58 -16.89
N ALA A 73 -8.65 -85.69 -16.15
CA ALA A 73 -8.97 -85.74 -14.72
C ALA A 73 -7.91 -85.02 -13.87
N GLU A 74 -6.63 -85.14 -14.21
CA GLU A 74 -5.52 -84.47 -13.53
C GLU A 74 -5.63 -82.94 -13.66
N VAL A 75 -5.99 -82.43 -14.84
CA VAL A 75 -6.27 -80.99 -15.03
C VAL A 75 -7.41 -80.52 -14.14
N ILE A 76 -8.49 -81.30 -14.00
CA ILE A 76 -9.62 -80.94 -13.13
C ILE A 76 -9.19 -80.93 -11.66
N LEU A 77 -8.48 -81.97 -11.19
CA LEU A 77 -7.97 -82.04 -9.82
C LEU A 77 -7.07 -80.84 -9.49
N SER A 78 -6.20 -80.42 -10.41
CA SER A 78 -5.37 -79.23 -10.23
C SER A 78 -6.20 -77.95 -9.98
N GLN A 79 -7.39 -77.82 -10.58
CA GLN A 79 -8.27 -76.68 -10.32
C GLN A 79 -8.92 -76.73 -8.92
N PHE A 80 -9.22 -77.93 -8.41
CA PHE A 80 -9.69 -78.11 -7.04
C PHE A 80 -8.60 -77.80 -6.01
N ASP A 81 -7.35 -78.18 -6.29
CA ASP A 81 -6.21 -77.84 -5.43
C ASP A 81 -5.98 -76.33 -5.39
N LEU A 82 -6.04 -75.66 -6.54
CA LEU A 82 -5.97 -74.19 -6.62
C LEU A 82 -7.12 -73.52 -5.85
N LEU A 83 -8.34 -74.07 -5.93
CA LEU A 83 -9.49 -73.56 -5.17
C LEU A 83 -9.28 -73.67 -3.65
N ARG A 84 -8.78 -74.81 -3.16
CA ARG A 84 -8.48 -74.99 -1.72
C ARG A 84 -7.35 -74.08 -1.26
N GLN A 85 -6.29 -73.93 -2.05
CA GLN A 85 -5.20 -73.01 -1.75
C GLN A 85 -5.72 -71.56 -1.65
N ALA A 86 -6.52 -71.13 -2.61
CA ALA A 86 -7.11 -69.79 -2.58
C ALA A 86 -8.08 -69.60 -1.40
N GLU A 87 -8.89 -70.61 -1.05
CA GLU A 87 -9.80 -70.57 0.10
C GLU A 87 -9.05 -70.30 1.42
N THR A 88 -7.93 -71.01 1.65
CA THR A 88 -7.14 -70.80 2.87
C THR A 88 -6.59 -69.39 2.99
N LYS A 89 -6.15 -68.79 1.87
CA LYS A 89 -5.68 -67.40 1.81
C LYS A 89 -6.84 -66.40 2.03
N VAL A 90 -8.00 -66.63 1.40
CA VAL A 90 -9.18 -65.76 1.53
C VAL A 90 -9.73 -65.72 2.96
N LEU A 91 -9.68 -66.85 3.66
CA LEU A 91 -10.14 -66.96 5.05
C LEU A 91 -9.26 -66.16 6.02
N LYS A 92 -7.94 -66.14 5.82
CA LYS A 92 -6.99 -65.34 6.63
C LYS A 92 -7.23 -63.84 6.52
N GLY A 93 -7.61 -63.35 5.33
CA GLY A 93 -7.89 -61.92 5.11
C GLY A 93 -6.68 -61.14 4.57
N PRO A 94 -6.89 -59.89 4.12
CA PRO A 94 -5.87 -59.09 3.44
C PRO A 94 -4.84 -58.42 4.37
N HIS A 95 -5.06 -58.44 5.69
CA HIS A 95 -4.33 -57.62 6.66
C HIS A 95 -2.85 -58.02 6.87
N GLU A 96 -2.51 -59.31 6.70
CA GLU A 96 -1.12 -59.80 6.89
C GLU A 96 -0.28 -59.71 5.61
N ASP A 97 -0.88 -60.05 4.47
CA ASP A 97 -0.20 -60.13 3.17
C ASP A 97 -1.18 -59.84 2.04
N LEU A 98 -1.23 -58.57 1.63
CA LEU A 98 -2.11 -58.10 0.57
C LEU A 98 -1.76 -58.76 -0.78
N GLU A 99 -0.47 -58.95 -1.08
CA GLU A 99 -0.04 -59.47 -2.38
C GLU A 99 -0.50 -60.92 -2.57
N SER A 100 -0.31 -61.78 -1.57
CA SER A 100 -0.79 -63.16 -1.66
C SER A 100 -2.31 -63.27 -1.61
N TYR A 101 -3.00 -62.32 -0.97
CA TYR A 101 -4.46 -62.23 -0.97
C TYR A 101 -5.01 -61.86 -2.36
N LEU A 102 -4.40 -60.88 -3.03
CA LEU A 102 -4.76 -60.48 -4.39
C LEU A 102 -4.48 -61.61 -5.40
N GLU A 103 -3.38 -62.34 -5.23
CA GLU A 103 -3.07 -63.51 -6.03
C GLU A 103 -4.16 -64.60 -5.86
N ALA A 104 -4.63 -64.85 -4.65
CA ALA A 104 -5.71 -65.80 -4.38
C ALA A 104 -7.02 -65.42 -5.11
N ILE A 105 -7.34 -64.13 -5.18
CA ILE A 105 -8.50 -63.63 -5.93
C ILE A 105 -8.32 -63.85 -7.44
N ALA A 106 -7.12 -63.60 -7.97
CA ALA A 106 -6.83 -63.87 -9.37
C ALA A 106 -6.95 -65.37 -9.70
N GLN A 107 -6.49 -66.23 -8.79
CA GLN A 107 -6.66 -67.68 -8.88
C GLN A 107 -8.14 -68.09 -8.86
N LEU A 108 -8.95 -67.55 -7.94
CA LEU A 108 -10.40 -67.78 -7.91
C LEU A 108 -11.08 -67.38 -9.23
N ARG A 109 -10.76 -66.19 -9.76
CA ARG A 109 -11.28 -65.73 -11.07
C ARG A 109 -10.86 -66.65 -12.22
N LYS A 110 -9.67 -67.27 -12.16
CA LYS A 110 -9.21 -68.25 -13.15
C LYS A 110 -9.99 -69.57 -13.04
N VAL A 111 -10.21 -70.07 -11.83
CA VAL A 111 -11.00 -71.27 -11.56
C VAL A 111 -12.45 -71.09 -12.01
N ILE A 112 -13.07 -69.95 -11.67
CA ILE A 112 -14.43 -69.61 -12.12
C ILE A 112 -14.52 -69.60 -13.64
N ARG A 113 -13.56 -68.96 -14.34
CA ARG A 113 -13.53 -68.98 -15.82
C ARG A 113 -13.41 -70.39 -16.38
N TYR A 114 -12.52 -71.23 -15.84
CA TYR A 114 -12.34 -72.60 -16.31
C TYR A 114 -13.63 -73.42 -16.22
N PHE A 115 -14.27 -73.44 -15.05
CA PHE A 115 -15.52 -74.18 -14.86
C PHE A 115 -16.70 -73.56 -15.60
N SER A 116 -16.71 -72.24 -15.83
CA SER A 116 -17.73 -71.57 -16.65
C SER A 116 -17.63 -71.93 -18.14
N SER A 117 -16.41 -72.11 -18.65
CA SER A 117 -16.18 -72.53 -20.05
C SER A 117 -16.46 -74.03 -20.25
N ASN A 118 -16.29 -74.85 -19.21
CA ASN A 118 -16.45 -76.31 -19.27
C ASN A 118 -17.73 -76.78 -18.56
N LYS A 119 -18.92 -76.41 -19.09
CA LYS A 119 -20.24 -76.74 -18.53
C LYS A 119 -20.63 -78.24 -18.56
N GLY A 120 -19.70 -79.14 -18.90
CA GLY A 120 -19.98 -80.57 -19.12
C GLY A 120 -20.04 -81.43 -17.86
N PHE A 121 -19.75 -80.89 -16.66
CA PHE A 121 -19.59 -81.68 -15.43
C PHE A 121 -20.76 -81.49 -14.46
N LYS A 122 -21.35 -82.58 -13.96
CA LYS A 122 -22.47 -82.52 -12.98
C LYS A 122 -22.13 -81.77 -11.67
N ASN A 123 -20.86 -81.71 -11.30
CA ASN A 123 -20.40 -81.01 -10.08
C ASN A 123 -19.90 -79.58 -10.36
N SER A 124 -19.91 -79.09 -11.61
CA SER A 124 -19.40 -77.74 -11.93
C SER A 124 -20.19 -76.65 -11.20
N ASP A 125 -21.52 -76.82 -11.08
CA ASP A 125 -22.39 -75.80 -10.52
C ASP A 125 -22.15 -75.59 -9.02
N GLY A 126 -21.94 -76.67 -8.26
CA GLY A 126 -21.60 -76.58 -6.84
C GLY A 126 -20.25 -75.88 -6.59
N VAL A 127 -19.26 -76.19 -7.42
CA VAL A 127 -17.92 -75.58 -7.35
C VAL A 127 -17.96 -74.12 -7.76
N LEU A 128 -18.69 -73.78 -8.83
CA LEU A 128 -18.91 -72.41 -9.28
C LEU A 128 -19.60 -71.59 -8.19
N ASN A 129 -20.67 -72.12 -7.57
CA ASN A 129 -21.37 -71.44 -6.48
C ASN A 129 -20.45 -71.20 -5.28
N HIS A 130 -19.65 -72.20 -4.90
CA HIS A 130 -18.69 -72.06 -3.80
C HIS A 130 -17.57 -71.06 -4.13
N ALA A 131 -16.96 -71.15 -5.31
CA ALA A 131 -15.92 -70.23 -5.75
C ALA A 131 -16.43 -68.79 -5.89
N ASN A 132 -17.66 -68.59 -6.41
CA ASN A 132 -18.32 -67.29 -6.47
C ASN A 132 -18.63 -66.74 -5.07
N SER A 133 -19.07 -67.60 -4.14
CA SER A 133 -19.31 -67.21 -2.74
C SER A 133 -18.01 -66.78 -2.04
N LEU A 134 -16.92 -67.53 -2.25
CA LEU A 134 -15.59 -67.16 -1.76
C LEU A 134 -15.09 -65.86 -2.37
N LEU A 135 -15.30 -65.67 -3.69
CA LEU A 135 -14.92 -64.44 -4.38
C LEU A 135 -15.70 -63.23 -3.83
N ALA A 136 -17.01 -63.35 -3.61
CA ALA A 136 -17.83 -62.30 -3.01
C ALA A 136 -17.38 -61.98 -1.58
N LYS A 137 -17.06 -63.00 -0.77
CA LYS A 137 -16.50 -62.82 0.58
C LYS A 137 -15.13 -62.13 0.55
N ALA A 138 -14.29 -62.47 -0.43
CA ALA A 138 -13.00 -61.84 -0.62
C ALA A 138 -13.13 -60.37 -1.01
N GLN A 139 -14.05 -60.05 -1.92
CA GLN A 139 -14.36 -58.68 -2.33
C GLN A 139 -14.87 -57.82 -1.17
N SER A 140 -15.80 -58.34 -0.35
CA SER A 140 -16.29 -57.62 0.83
C SER A 140 -15.19 -57.36 1.86
N LYS A 141 -14.24 -58.29 2.04
CA LYS A 141 -13.05 -58.05 2.89
C LYS A 141 -12.10 -57.01 2.30
N LEU A 142 -11.93 -56.96 0.97
CA LEU A 142 -11.13 -55.91 0.32
C LEU A 142 -11.75 -54.51 0.50
N GLU A 143 -13.07 -54.42 0.39
CA GLU A 143 -13.80 -53.17 0.63
C GLU A 143 -13.57 -52.64 2.06
N GLU A 144 -13.67 -53.54 3.04
CA GLU A 144 -13.45 -53.21 4.44
C GLU A 144 -11.98 -52.82 4.70
N GLU A 145 -11.03 -53.54 4.11
CA GLU A 145 -9.59 -53.20 4.21
C GLU A 145 -9.28 -51.83 3.60
N PHE A 146 -9.82 -51.55 2.40
CA PHE A 146 -9.69 -50.24 1.76
C PHE A 146 -10.25 -49.13 2.65
N LYS A 147 -11.43 -49.35 3.23
CA LYS A 147 -12.05 -48.41 4.18
C LYS A 147 -11.18 -48.19 5.42
N GLN A 148 -10.71 -49.26 6.06
CA GLN A 148 -9.87 -49.17 7.26
C GLN A 148 -8.54 -48.47 7.00
N LEU A 149 -7.89 -48.77 5.88
CA LEU A 149 -6.65 -48.14 5.48
C LEU A 149 -6.86 -46.65 5.16
N LEU A 150 -7.93 -46.31 4.45
CA LEU A 150 -8.24 -44.92 4.13
C LEU A 150 -8.56 -44.10 5.38
N VAL A 151 -9.37 -44.64 6.30
CA VAL A 151 -9.76 -43.97 7.55
C VAL A 151 -8.55 -43.78 8.48
N SER A 152 -7.69 -44.80 8.63
CA SER A 152 -6.54 -44.73 9.53
C SER A 152 -5.48 -43.68 9.14
N TYR A 153 -5.35 -43.43 7.82
CA TYR A 153 -4.39 -42.47 7.29
C TYR A 153 -4.98 -41.13 6.86
N SER A 154 -6.30 -40.96 6.86
CA SER A 154 -6.94 -39.67 6.59
C SER A 154 -7.10 -38.88 7.88
N LYS A 155 -6.21 -37.91 8.10
CA LYS A 155 -6.26 -36.98 9.23
C LYS A 155 -6.46 -35.56 8.74
N ALA A 156 -7.22 -34.76 9.50
CA ALA A 156 -7.36 -33.35 9.22
C ALA A 156 -5.99 -32.66 9.31
N VAL A 157 -5.71 -31.77 8.36
CA VAL A 157 -4.44 -31.04 8.31
C VAL A 157 -4.49 -29.90 9.32
N GLU A 158 -3.47 -29.83 10.17
CA GLU A 158 -3.34 -28.73 11.15
C GLU A 158 -2.90 -27.43 10.44
N PRO A 159 -3.40 -26.25 10.88
CA PRO A 159 -3.10 -24.96 10.26
C PRO A 159 -1.60 -24.67 10.13
N ASP A 160 -0.79 -25.03 11.13
CA ASP A 160 0.66 -24.80 11.12
C ASP A 160 1.35 -25.43 9.91
N ARG A 161 0.93 -26.63 9.51
CA ARG A 161 1.46 -27.34 8.33
C ARG A 161 1.02 -26.71 7.01
N LEU A 162 -0.13 -26.04 7.00
CA LEU A 162 -0.60 -25.29 5.84
C LEU A 162 0.18 -23.98 5.70
N PHE A 163 0.47 -23.31 6.82
CA PHE A 163 1.31 -22.12 6.82
C PHE A 163 2.77 -22.42 6.43
N ASP A 164 3.32 -23.56 6.84
CA ASP A 164 4.63 -24.02 6.38
C ASP A 164 4.70 -24.24 4.86
N GLY A 165 3.58 -24.61 4.23
CA GLY A 165 3.47 -24.78 2.78
C GLY A 165 3.48 -23.47 1.98
N LEU A 166 3.37 -22.32 2.65
CA LEU A 166 3.38 -20.99 2.02
C LEU A 166 4.80 -20.45 1.85
N PRO A 167 5.05 -19.64 0.79
CA PRO A 167 6.27 -18.87 0.64
C PRO A 167 6.52 -17.95 1.85
N ASN A 168 7.79 -17.69 2.17
CA ASN A 168 8.19 -16.87 3.34
C ASN A 168 7.52 -15.48 3.40
N SER A 169 7.12 -14.91 2.26
CA SER A 169 6.42 -13.62 2.17
C SER A 169 4.94 -13.67 2.63
N LEU A 170 4.33 -14.85 2.65
CA LEU A 170 2.91 -15.05 2.96
C LEU A 170 2.66 -15.74 4.30
N ARG A 171 3.70 -16.03 5.09
CA ARG A 171 3.54 -16.67 6.41
C ARG A 171 3.11 -15.63 7.46
N PRO A 172 2.18 -15.97 8.37
CA PRO A 172 1.90 -15.13 9.53
C PRO A 172 3.17 -14.97 10.37
N SER A 173 3.60 -13.74 10.64
CA SER A 173 4.70 -13.46 11.57
C SER A 173 4.32 -13.99 12.95
N ALA A 174 4.95 -15.08 13.40
CA ALA A 174 4.82 -15.53 14.78
C ALA A 174 5.59 -14.56 15.69
N ASP A 175 4.88 -13.88 16.59
CA ASP A 175 5.47 -13.00 17.59
C ASP A 175 6.53 -13.72 18.43
N GLY A 176 7.71 -13.11 18.46
CA GLY A 176 8.73 -13.11 19.51
C GLY A 176 8.91 -14.33 20.41
N GLU A 177 9.81 -15.26 20.02
CA GLU A 177 10.76 -15.85 20.95
C GLU A 177 12.14 -15.97 20.27
N GLY A 178 13.11 -15.28 20.86
CA GLY A 178 14.46 -15.20 20.33
C GLY A 178 15.23 -16.51 20.47
N ASN A 179 16.02 -16.84 19.44
CA ASN A 179 17.38 -17.30 19.68
C ASN A 179 18.26 -16.97 18.47
N GLY A 180 19.21 -16.07 18.68
CA GLY A 180 20.17 -15.70 17.66
C GLY A 180 21.10 -16.86 17.32
N LYS A 181 21.34 -17.06 16.03
CA LYS A 181 22.61 -17.56 15.51
C LYS A 181 22.81 -17.04 14.09
N SER A 182 23.63 -15.99 14.04
CA SER A 182 24.30 -15.50 12.84
C SER A 182 25.12 -16.63 12.21
N HIS A 183 24.88 -16.92 10.93
CA HIS A 183 25.91 -17.37 10.00
C HIS A 183 25.65 -16.76 8.63
N GLY A 184 26.52 -15.82 8.25
CA GLY A 184 26.54 -15.21 6.93
C GLY A 184 27.04 -16.18 5.86
N GLY A 185 26.44 -16.08 4.68
CA GLY A 185 26.87 -16.78 3.48
C GLY A 185 26.22 -16.15 2.25
N HIS A 186 27.02 -15.36 1.52
CA HIS A 186 26.90 -14.94 0.12
C HIS A 186 25.53 -15.07 -0.59
N HIS A 187 24.93 -13.91 -0.86
CA HIS A 187 23.90 -13.74 -1.87
C HIS A 187 24.46 -14.05 -3.27
N ASN A 188 23.89 -15.06 -3.91
CA ASN A 188 23.79 -15.11 -5.36
C ASN A 188 22.34 -14.86 -5.74
N ASP A 189 22.17 -13.88 -6.62
CA ASP A 189 20.93 -13.37 -7.17
C ASP A 189 20.44 -14.36 -8.23
N ASP A 190 19.50 -15.23 -7.87
CA ASP A 190 18.71 -16.01 -8.82
C ASP A 190 17.27 -16.07 -8.30
N SER A 191 16.34 -15.68 -9.19
CA SER A 191 14.90 -15.60 -8.99
C SER A 191 14.30 -16.96 -8.58
N GLU A 192 14.23 -17.25 -7.29
CA GLU A 192 13.47 -18.40 -6.78
C GLU A 192 11.98 -18.10 -6.87
N THR A 193 11.33 -18.69 -7.89
CA THR A 193 9.87 -18.84 -7.97
C THR A 193 9.34 -19.27 -6.61
N ALA A 194 8.50 -18.45 -5.97
CA ALA A 194 7.88 -18.73 -4.68
C ALA A 194 7.05 -20.03 -4.75
N ALA A 195 7.68 -21.18 -4.50
CA ALA A 195 7.08 -22.49 -4.72
C ALA A 195 6.22 -22.89 -3.52
N TYR A 196 4.92 -23.08 -3.75
CA TYR A 196 4.01 -23.67 -2.77
C TYR A 196 4.39 -25.14 -2.55
N THR A 197 4.60 -25.52 -1.29
CA THR A 197 4.91 -26.91 -0.94
C THR A 197 3.64 -27.62 -0.53
N LEU A 198 3.18 -28.58 -1.34
CA LEU A 198 1.94 -29.30 -1.09
C LEU A 198 2.02 -30.11 0.22
N PRO A 199 0.97 -30.05 1.07
CA PRO A 199 0.95 -30.83 2.30
C PRO A 199 0.79 -32.31 1.98
N VAL A 200 1.52 -33.16 2.70
CA VAL A 200 1.38 -34.62 2.60
C VAL A 200 0.09 -35.05 3.31
N LEU A 201 -1.00 -35.17 2.53
CA LEU A 201 -2.32 -35.57 3.06
C LEU A 201 -2.41 -37.06 3.41
N ILE A 202 -1.75 -37.91 2.62
CA ILE A 202 -1.62 -39.35 2.85
C ILE A 202 -0.15 -39.71 2.62
N PRO A 203 0.49 -40.51 3.49
CA PRO A 203 1.87 -40.93 3.28
C PRO A 203 2.07 -41.66 1.94
N SER A 204 3.11 -41.30 1.19
CA SER A 204 3.41 -41.86 -0.14
C SER A 204 3.55 -43.38 -0.18
N ARG A 205 3.95 -44.00 0.95
CA ARG A 205 4.04 -45.47 1.10
C ARG A 205 2.69 -46.20 1.06
N VAL A 206 1.60 -45.50 1.39
CA VAL A 206 0.24 -46.10 1.49
C VAL A 206 -0.54 -45.97 0.19
N LEU A 207 -0.18 -44.99 -0.65
CA LEU A 207 -0.88 -44.70 -1.91
C LEU A 207 -0.86 -45.87 -2.91
N PRO A 208 0.28 -46.59 -3.12
CA PRO A 208 0.28 -47.78 -3.98
C PRO A 208 -0.66 -48.89 -3.48
N LEU A 209 -0.70 -49.12 -2.16
CA LEU A 209 -1.58 -50.13 -1.55
C LEU A 209 -3.06 -49.78 -1.77
N LEU A 210 -3.43 -48.51 -1.58
CA LEU A 210 -4.79 -48.02 -1.85
C LEU A 210 -5.13 -48.11 -3.35
N HIS A 211 -4.17 -47.85 -4.24
CA HIS A 211 -4.35 -48.00 -5.68
C HIS A 211 -4.63 -49.47 -6.07
N ASP A 212 -3.84 -50.42 -5.56
CA ASP A 212 -4.01 -51.84 -5.87
C ASP A 212 -5.38 -52.35 -5.40
N LEU A 213 -5.80 -51.95 -4.19
CA LEU A 213 -7.14 -52.25 -3.66
C LEU A 213 -8.25 -51.64 -4.53
N ALA A 214 -8.13 -50.36 -4.89
CA ALA A 214 -9.08 -49.66 -5.75
C ALA A 214 -9.19 -50.36 -7.13
N GLN A 215 -8.06 -50.72 -7.74
CA GLN A 215 -8.02 -51.43 -9.01
C GLN A 215 -8.79 -52.76 -8.94
N GLN A 216 -8.67 -53.50 -7.84
CA GLN A 216 -9.35 -54.78 -7.66
C GLN A 216 -10.85 -54.63 -7.46
N MET A 217 -11.28 -53.58 -6.74
CA MET A 217 -12.69 -53.21 -6.59
C MET A 217 -13.31 -52.78 -7.93
N VAL A 218 -12.57 -52.02 -8.75
CA VAL A 218 -13.02 -51.64 -10.10
C VAL A 218 -13.16 -52.87 -11.01
N GLN A 219 -12.19 -53.80 -10.98
CA GLN A 219 -12.27 -55.07 -11.73
C GLN A 219 -13.41 -55.97 -11.25
N ALA A 220 -13.82 -55.86 -9.98
CA ALA A 220 -14.98 -56.55 -9.43
C ALA A 220 -16.32 -55.91 -9.83
N GLY A 221 -16.32 -54.72 -10.44
CA GLY A 221 -17.54 -53.97 -10.76
C GLY A 221 -18.09 -53.16 -9.57
N HIS A 222 -17.37 -53.07 -8.45
CA HIS A 222 -17.82 -52.38 -7.23
C HIS A 222 -17.38 -50.91 -7.19
N GLN A 223 -17.42 -50.24 -8.35
CA GLN A 223 -16.95 -48.87 -8.53
C GLN A 223 -17.73 -47.86 -7.67
N GLN A 224 -19.05 -48.06 -7.52
CA GLN A 224 -19.90 -47.19 -6.71
C GLN A 224 -19.57 -47.26 -5.22
N MET A 225 -19.29 -48.46 -4.71
CA MET A 225 -18.90 -48.65 -3.30
C MET A 225 -17.55 -48.00 -3.01
N LEU A 226 -16.59 -48.11 -3.94
CA LEU A 226 -15.28 -47.44 -3.86
C LEU A 226 -15.44 -45.91 -3.75
N LEU A 227 -16.25 -45.32 -4.63
CA LEU A 227 -16.53 -43.88 -4.63
C LEU A 227 -17.20 -43.44 -3.32
N GLN A 228 -18.18 -44.22 -2.84
CA GLN A 228 -18.89 -43.92 -1.59
C GLN A 228 -17.95 -43.93 -0.38
N ILE A 229 -17.13 -44.97 -0.22
CA ILE A 229 -16.17 -45.07 0.90
C ILE A 229 -15.17 -43.91 0.86
N TYR A 230 -14.64 -43.59 -0.33
CA TYR A 230 -13.68 -42.51 -0.49
C TYR A 230 -14.31 -41.16 -0.15
N ARG A 231 -15.49 -40.88 -0.71
CA ARG A 231 -16.26 -39.66 -0.45
C ARG A 231 -16.54 -39.48 1.03
N GLU A 232 -17.18 -40.45 1.68
CA GLU A 232 -17.57 -40.35 3.09
C GLU A 232 -16.37 -40.04 4.00
N THR A 233 -15.23 -40.64 3.71
CA THR A 233 -14.01 -40.45 4.50
C THR A 233 -13.34 -39.11 4.21
N ARG A 234 -13.10 -38.80 2.93
CA ARG A 234 -12.28 -37.64 2.53
C ARG A 234 -13.04 -36.32 2.57
N THR A 235 -14.35 -36.31 2.26
CA THR A 235 -15.18 -35.10 2.41
C THR A 235 -15.15 -34.60 3.86
N PHE A 236 -15.32 -35.51 4.82
CA PHE A 236 -15.31 -35.16 6.23
C PHE A 236 -13.96 -34.55 6.67
N VAL A 237 -12.85 -35.19 6.28
CA VAL A 237 -11.50 -34.75 6.64
C VAL A 237 -11.13 -33.41 6.00
N LEU A 238 -11.55 -33.18 4.74
CA LEU A 238 -11.33 -31.92 4.04
C LEU A 238 -12.11 -30.78 4.67
N GLU A 239 -13.39 -31.01 5.01
CA GLU A 239 -14.20 -30.02 5.72
C GLU A 239 -13.66 -29.72 7.12
N GLU A 240 -13.22 -30.72 7.86
CA GLU A 240 -12.63 -30.54 9.18
C GLU A 240 -11.33 -29.73 9.11
N SER A 241 -10.50 -29.96 8.08
CA SER A 241 -9.28 -29.19 7.84
C SER A 241 -9.58 -27.70 7.57
N LEU A 242 -10.63 -27.41 6.77
CA LEU A 242 -11.07 -26.03 6.52
C LEU A 242 -11.66 -25.37 7.77
N ARG A 243 -12.43 -26.12 8.59
CA ARG A 243 -12.95 -25.59 9.86
C ARG A 243 -11.83 -25.28 10.85
N LYS A 244 -10.79 -26.12 10.95
CA LYS A 244 -9.60 -25.86 11.78
C LYS A 244 -8.83 -24.62 11.33
N LEU A 245 -8.80 -24.36 10.01
CA LEU A 245 -8.20 -23.14 9.46
C LEU A 245 -8.99 -21.87 9.84
N GLY A 246 -10.26 -22.01 10.23
CA GLY A 246 -11.14 -20.88 10.60
C GLY A 246 -12.19 -20.54 9.54
N VAL A 247 -12.42 -21.42 8.55
CA VAL A 247 -13.47 -21.23 7.55
C VAL A 247 -14.82 -21.56 8.16
N GLU A 248 -15.63 -20.53 8.36
CA GLU A 248 -17.00 -20.65 8.86
C GLU A 248 -18.02 -20.51 7.73
N LYS A 249 -19.08 -21.33 7.76
CA LYS A 249 -20.23 -21.14 6.89
C LYS A 249 -21.10 -20.01 7.45
N LEU A 250 -20.99 -18.83 6.85
CA LEU A 250 -21.76 -17.65 7.27
C LEU A 250 -22.92 -17.40 6.30
N SER A 251 -24.10 -17.10 6.86
CA SER A 251 -25.26 -16.70 6.07
C SER A 251 -25.22 -15.19 5.76
N LYS A 252 -26.08 -14.76 4.83
CA LYS A 252 -26.26 -13.33 4.52
C LYS A 252 -26.69 -12.56 5.76
N GLU A 253 -27.57 -13.14 6.57
CA GLU A 253 -28.11 -12.52 7.79
C GLU A 253 -27.02 -12.36 8.86
N ASP A 254 -26.08 -13.30 8.93
CA ASP A 254 -24.96 -13.22 9.89
C ASP A 254 -23.99 -12.10 9.50
N VAL A 255 -23.63 -12.01 8.21
CA VAL A 255 -22.76 -10.94 7.69
C VAL A 255 -23.39 -9.56 7.89
N GLN A 256 -24.71 -9.43 7.77
CA GLN A 256 -25.41 -8.15 7.98
C GLN A 256 -25.46 -7.71 9.45
N ARG A 257 -25.38 -8.63 10.41
CA ARG A 257 -25.39 -8.30 11.85
C ARG A 257 -24.00 -7.96 12.40
N MET A 258 -22.93 -8.28 11.67
CA MET A 258 -21.56 -8.04 12.12
C MET A 258 -21.16 -6.56 12.01
N GLN A 259 -20.30 -6.12 12.93
CA GLN A 259 -19.64 -4.82 12.86
C GLN A 259 -18.62 -4.79 11.71
N TRP A 260 -18.37 -3.61 11.16
CA TRP A 260 -17.54 -3.46 9.97
C TRP A 260 -16.10 -3.91 10.20
N GLU A 261 -15.52 -3.56 11.35
CA GLU A 261 -14.11 -3.84 11.69
C GLU A 261 -13.87 -5.36 11.75
N VAL A 262 -14.81 -6.10 12.34
CA VAL A 262 -14.76 -7.57 12.39
C VAL A 262 -14.95 -8.18 11.01
N LEU A 263 -15.83 -7.60 10.19
CA LEU A 263 -16.09 -8.08 8.84
C LEU A 263 -14.88 -7.87 7.92
N GLU A 264 -14.23 -6.71 7.97
CA GLU A 264 -13.02 -6.38 7.21
C GLU A 264 -11.89 -7.37 7.55
N ALA A 265 -11.64 -7.62 8.83
CA ALA A 265 -10.67 -8.63 9.26
C ALA A 265 -11.03 -10.05 8.79
N LYS A 266 -12.31 -10.44 8.87
CA LYS A 266 -12.77 -11.75 8.36
C LYS A 266 -12.60 -11.88 6.85
N ILE A 267 -12.74 -10.80 6.08
CA ILE A 267 -12.51 -10.82 4.63
C ILE A 267 -11.01 -10.99 4.32
N GLY A 268 -10.14 -10.28 5.03
CA GLY A 268 -8.69 -10.48 4.93
C GLY A 268 -8.30 -11.94 5.19
N ASN A 269 -8.84 -12.54 6.26
CA ASN A 269 -8.64 -13.96 6.56
C ASN A 269 -9.20 -14.86 5.47
N TRP A 270 -10.39 -14.57 4.93
CA TRP A 270 -10.97 -15.35 3.84
C TRP A 270 -10.10 -15.33 2.58
N ILE A 271 -9.50 -14.20 2.22
CA ILE A 271 -8.54 -14.13 1.09
C ILE A 271 -7.39 -15.10 1.30
N HIS A 272 -6.84 -15.14 2.52
CA HIS A 272 -5.76 -16.06 2.88
C HIS A 272 -6.21 -17.53 2.85
N PHE A 273 -7.37 -17.82 3.43
CA PHE A 273 -7.95 -19.16 3.44
C PHE A 273 -8.28 -19.66 2.05
N MET A 274 -8.74 -18.78 1.15
CA MET A 274 -9.02 -19.13 -0.23
C MET A 274 -7.74 -19.52 -0.99
N ARG A 275 -6.63 -18.77 -0.80
CA ARG A 275 -5.31 -19.16 -1.33
C ARG A 275 -4.87 -20.52 -0.82
N ILE A 276 -4.91 -20.74 0.49
CA ILE A 276 -4.51 -22.02 1.11
C ILE A 276 -5.39 -23.16 0.60
N ALA A 277 -6.70 -22.97 0.54
CA ALA A 277 -7.63 -24.01 0.13
C ALA A 277 -7.37 -24.45 -1.32
N VAL A 278 -7.20 -23.50 -2.25
CA VAL A 278 -6.98 -23.82 -3.67
C VAL A 278 -5.56 -24.36 -3.90
N LYS A 279 -4.53 -23.65 -3.46
CA LYS A 279 -3.13 -23.97 -3.79
C LYS A 279 -2.57 -25.16 -3.02
N LEU A 280 -3.10 -25.47 -1.84
CA LEU A 280 -2.57 -26.53 -0.97
C LEU A 280 -3.57 -27.67 -0.81
N LEU A 281 -4.76 -27.41 -0.27
CA LEU A 281 -5.70 -28.48 0.08
C LEU A 281 -6.31 -29.17 -1.15
N PHE A 282 -6.89 -28.42 -2.08
CA PHE A 282 -7.51 -28.99 -3.28
C PHE A 282 -6.47 -29.56 -4.25
N ALA A 283 -5.33 -28.89 -4.39
CA ALA A 283 -4.21 -29.42 -5.18
C ALA A 283 -3.66 -30.73 -4.58
N GLY A 284 -3.50 -30.80 -3.25
CA GLY A 284 -3.09 -32.03 -2.56
C GLY A 284 -4.12 -33.14 -2.69
N GLU A 285 -5.41 -32.84 -2.54
CA GLU A 285 -6.49 -33.83 -2.70
C GLU A 285 -6.54 -34.35 -4.13
N ARG A 286 -6.34 -33.48 -5.13
CA ARG A 286 -6.28 -33.88 -6.53
C ARG A 286 -5.13 -34.87 -6.78
N GLN A 287 -3.97 -34.59 -6.20
CA GLN A 287 -2.81 -35.47 -6.31
C GLN A 287 -3.07 -36.85 -5.66
N VAL A 288 -3.76 -36.90 -4.53
CA VAL A 288 -4.14 -38.16 -3.87
C VAL A 288 -5.14 -38.93 -4.73
N CYS A 289 -6.19 -38.27 -5.23
CA CYS A 289 -7.17 -38.88 -6.14
C CYS A 289 -6.50 -39.45 -7.39
N ASP A 290 -5.64 -38.69 -8.07
CA ASP A 290 -4.99 -39.13 -9.31
C ASP A 290 -4.02 -40.31 -9.07
N GLN A 291 -3.42 -40.43 -7.88
CA GLN A 291 -2.57 -41.57 -7.53
C GLN A 291 -3.39 -42.83 -7.24
N ILE A 292 -4.49 -42.72 -6.51
CA ILE A 292 -5.34 -43.88 -6.15
C ILE A 292 -6.12 -44.39 -7.38
N PHE A 293 -6.66 -43.48 -8.19
CA PHE A 293 -7.49 -43.82 -9.35
C PHE A 293 -6.72 -43.84 -10.68
N ARG A 294 -5.39 -43.99 -10.63
CA ARG A 294 -4.53 -43.98 -11.83
C ARG A 294 -5.04 -44.98 -12.88
N GLY A 295 -5.30 -44.51 -14.10
CA GLY A 295 -5.86 -45.34 -15.18
C GLY A 295 -7.39 -45.38 -15.25
N PHE A 296 -8.07 -44.65 -14.36
CA PHE A 296 -9.53 -44.53 -14.30
C PHE A 296 -9.98 -43.06 -14.25
N ASP A 297 -9.56 -42.24 -15.23
CA ASP A 297 -9.69 -40.78 -15.18
C ASP A 297 -11.13 -40.29 -14.96
N SER A 298 -12.13 -40.94 -15.58
CA SER A 298 -13.54 -40.59 -15.37
C SER A 298 -14.02 -40.82 -13.93
N LEU A 299 -13.48 -41.82 -13.23
CA LEU A 299 -13.79 -42.10 -11.83
C LEU A 299 -13.02 -41.14 -10.91
N SER A 300 -11.76 -40.81 -11.23
CA SER A 300 -10.97 -39.81 -10.48
C SER A 300 -11.68 -38.45 -10.46
N ASP A 301 -12.11 -37.96 -11.63
CA ASP A 301 -12.79 -36.67 -11.75
C ASP A 301 -14.13 -36.64 -10.99
N GLN A 302 -14.91 -37.72 -11.09
CA GLN A 302 -16.17 -37.84 -10.34
C GLN A 302 -15.92 -37.87 -8.83
N CYS A 303 -14.96 -38.68 -8.38
CA CYS A 303 -14.61 -38.81 -6.97
C CYS A 303 -14.15 -37.48 -6.38
N PHE A 304 -13.24 -36.80 -7.06
CA PHE A 304 -12.71 -35.50 -6.66
C PHE A 304 -13.82 -34.44 -6.57
N ALA A 305 -14.73 -34.40 -7.56
CA ALA A 305 -15.88 -33.49 -7.54
C ALA A 305 -16.78 -33.75 -6.32
N GLU A 306 -17.12 -35.01 -6.06
CA GLU A 306 -17.98 -35.38 -4.92
C GLU A 306 -17.32 -35.11 -3.56
N VAL A 307 -15.99 -35.21 -3.47
CA VAL A 307 -15.25 -34.91 -2.23
C VAL A 307 -15.19 -33.42 -1.94
N THR A 308 -14.96 -32.60 -2.96
CA THR A 308 -14.67 -31.17 -2.82
C THR A 308 -15.91 -30.27 -2.82
N VAL A 309 -17.06 -30.74 -3.35
CA VAL A 309 -18.26 -29.92 -3.54
C VAL A 309 -18.73 -29.19 -2.28
N SER A 310 -18.74 -29.84 -1.11
CA SER A 310 -19.20 -29.23 0.13
C SER A 310 -18.21 -28.20 0.68
N SER A 311 -16.92 -28.51 0.59
CA SER A 311 -15.81 -27.64 1.01
C SER A 311 -15.73 -26.37 0.15
N VAL A 312 -15.84 -26.52 -1.17
CA VAL A 312 -15.89 -25.37 -2.09
C VAL A 312 -17.17 -24.56 -1.87
N SER A 313 -18.32 -25.22 -1.70
CA SER A 313 -19.58 -24.52 -1.38
C SER A 313 -19.48 -23.70 -0.09
N MET A 314 -18.79 -24.22 0.94
CA MET A 314 -18.54 -23.49 2.19
C MET A 314 -17.72 -22.21 1.94
N LEU A 315 -16.59 -22.31 1.22
CA LEU A 315 -15.74 -21.16 0.88
C LEU A 315 -16.48 -20.12 0.03
N LEU A 316 -17.20 -20.56 -1.01
CA LEU A 316 -17.93 -19.67 -1.90
C LEU A 316 -19.16 -19.04 -1.22
N SER A 317 -19.78 -19.72 -0.26
CA SER A 317 -20.95 -19.18 0.45
C SER A 317 -20.65 -17.91 1.24
N PHE A 318 -19.45 -17.79 1.81
CA PHE A 318 -19.00 -16.57 2.47
C PHE A 318 -18.89 -15.40 1.49
N GLY A 319 -18.25 -15.64 0.33
CA GLY A 319 -18.15 -14.65 -0.74
C GLY A 319 -19.51 -14.22 -1.27
N ASP A 320 -20.43 -15.18 -1.47
CA ASP A 320 -21.79 -14.90 -1.95
C ASP A 320 -22.61 -14.12 -0.91
N ALA A 321 -22.42 -14.40 0.40
CA ALA A 321 -23.04 -13.66 1.48
C ALA A 321 -22.59 -12.19 1.51
N ILE A 322 -21.30 -11.91 1.28
CA ILE A 322 -20.76 -10.54 1.20
C ILE A 322 -21.25 -9.83 -0.06
N ALA A 323 -21.18 -10.48 -1.23
CA ALA A 323 -21.65 -9.92 -2.49
C ALA A 323 -23.15 -9.54 -2.45
N ARG A 324 -23.96 -10.25 -1.65
CA ARG A 324 -25.40 -9.96 -1.45
C ARG A 324 -25.70 -9.08 -0.24
N SER A 325 -24.68 -8.70 0.53
CA SER A 325 -24.85 -7.86 1.71
C SER A 325 -25.25 -6.44 1.32
N LYS A 326 -25.56 -5.59 2.32
CA LYS A 326 -25.86 -4.18 2.05
C LYS A 326 -24.63 -3.51 1.43
N ARG A 327 -24.79 -2.99 0.21
CA ARG A 327 -23.78 -2.22 -0.53
C ARG A 327 -23.48 -0.92 0.22
N SER A 328 -22.20 -0.58 0.31
CA SER A 328 -21.75 0.73 0.78
C SER A 328 -20.42 1.08 0.11
N PRO A 329 -20.11 2.37 -0.10
CA PRO A 329 -18.87 2.79 -0.75
C PRO A 329 -17.60 2.27 -0.06
N GLU A 330 -17.60 2.22 1.27
CA GLU A 330 -16.46 1.78 2.08
C GLU A 330 -16.11 0.31 1.84
N LYS A 331 -17.12 -0.51 1.50
CA LYS A 331 -16.97 -1.94 1.21
C LYS A 331 -16.34 -2.21 -0.16
N LEU A 332 -16.32 -1.23 -1.05
CA LEU A 332 -15.89 -1.44 -2.44
C LEU A 332 -14.47 -2.01 -2.52
N PHE A 333 -13.53 -1.45 -1.76
CA PHE A 333 -12.12 -1.83 -1.84
C PHE A 333 -11.91 -3.28 -1.39
N VAL A 334 -12.52 -3.65 -0.27
CA VAL A 334 -12.46 -5.03 0.23
C VAL A 334 -13.14 -6.01 -0.73
N LEU A 335 -14.21 -5.58 -1.42
CA LEU A 335 -14.86 -6.38 -2.46
C LEU A 335 -13.96 -6.56 -3.70
N LEU A 336 -13.17 -5.54 -4.05
CA LEU A 336 -12.16 -5.63 -5.10
C LEU A 336 -11.04 -6.59 -4.71
N ASP A 337 -10.57 -6.58 -3.46
CA ASP A 337 -9.57 -7.54 -2.97
C ASP A 337 -10.09 -8.99 -3.11
N MET A 338 -11.38 -9.22 -2.82
CA MET A 338 -12.02 -10.52 -3.04
C MET A 338 -12.11 -10.89 -4.52
N TYR A 339 -12.35 -9.92 -5.40
CA TYR A 339 -12.36 -10.14 -6.84
C TYR A 339 -10.95 -10.48 -7.36
N GLU A 340 -9.91 -9.77 -6.88
CA GLU A 340 -8.51 -10.03 -7.23
C GLU A 340 -8.11 -11.46 -6.90
N ILE A 341 -8.43 -11.94 -5.70
CA ILE A 341 -8.06 -13.30 -5.33
C ILE A 341 -8.79 -14.37 -6.16
N MET A 342 -10.07 -14.15 -6.44
CA MET A 342 -10.84 -15.05 -7.29
C MET A 342 -10.29 -15.10 -8.72
N ARG A 343 -9.74 -13.99 -9.20
CA ARG A 343 -9.10 -13.89 -10.52
C ARG A 343 -7.70 -14.50 -10.54
N GLU A 344 -6.89 -14.25 -9.51
CA GLU A 344 -5.58 -14.87 -9.30
C GLU A 344 -5.69 -16.40 -9.34
N LEU A 345 -6.66 -16.95 -8.60
CA LEU A 345 -6.88 -18.39 -8.48
C LEU A 345 -7.65 -19.01 -9.65
N HIS A 346 -8.16 -18.20 -10.60
CA HIS A 346 -9.02 -18.71 -11.67
C HIS A 346 -8.34 -19.80 -12.50
N THR A 347 -7.09 -19.57 -12.91
CA THR A 347 -6.32 -20.54 -13.69
C THR A 347 -6.04 -21.82 -12.91
N GLU A 348 -5.73 -21.70 -11.62
CA GLU A 348 -5.50 -22.84 -10.74
C GLU A 348 -6.77 -23.66 -10.53
N ILE A 349 -7.91 -23.00 -10.32
CA ILE A 349 -9.22 -23.65 -10.24
C ILE A 349 -9.53 -24.42 -11.53
N GLU A 350 -9.30 -23.82 -12.70
CA GLU A 350 -9.50 -24.52 -13.99
C GLU A 350 -8.57 -25.74 -14.14
N THR A 351 -7.33 -25.65 -13.64
CA THR A 351 -6.36 -26.75 -13.70
C THR A 351 -6.61 -27.86 -12.69
N ILE A 352 -7.12 -27.56 -11.48
CA ILE A 352 -7.38 -28.55 -10.43
C ILE A 352 -8.71 -29.27 -10.70
N PHE A 353 -9.75 -28.51 -11.07
CA PHE A 353 -11.11 -28.99 -11.28
C PHE A 353 -11.34 -29.40 -12.73
N LYS A 354 -10.60 -30.42 -13.20
CA LYS A 354 -10.72 -30.95 -14.57
C LYS A 354 -11.98 -31.79 -14.76
N GLY A 355 -12.37 -31.96 -16.02
CA GLY A 355 -13.44 -32.88 -16.42
C GLY A 355 -14.86 -32.30 -16.34
N LYS A 356 -15.83 -33.06 -16.84
CA LYS A 356 -17.25 -32.66 -16.86
C LYS A 356 -17.88 -32.69 -15.47
N ALA A 357 -17.44 -33.60 -14.59
CA ALA A 357 -17.97 -33.74 -13.23
C ALA A 357 -17.69 -32.49 -12.36
N CYS A 358 -16.57 -31.82 -12.58
CA CYS A 358 -16.20 -30.60 -11.84
C CYS A 358 -16.75 -29.30 -12.47
N LEU A 359 -17.50 -29.37 -13.56
CA LEU A 359 -17.96 -28.18 -14.30
C LEU A 359 -18.84 -27.26 -13.43
N GLU A 360 -19.74 -27.82 -12.64
CA GLU A 360 -20.62 -27.05 -11.74
C GLU A 360 -19.83 -26.28 -10.67
N ILE A 361 -18.72 -26.85 -10.17
CA ILE A 361 -17.86 -26.20 -9.19
C ILE A 361 -17.16 -24.98 -9.83
N ARG A 362 -16.62 -25.14 -11.05
CA ARG A 362 -15.99 -24.04 -11.79
C ARG A 362 -17.00 -22.95 -12.18
N ASN A 363 -18.19 -23.34 -12.61
CA ASN A 363 -19.30 -22.42 -12.88
C ASN A 363 -19.73 -21.66 -11.62
N SER A 364 -19.71 -22.30 -10.45
CA SER A 364 -20.02 -21.66 -9.18
C SER A 364 -18.95 -20.64 -8.78
N ALA A 365 -17.66 -20.98 -8.94
CA ALA A 365 -16.55 -20.07 -8.67
C ALA A 365 -16.56 -18.85 -9.62
N THR A 366 -16.70 -19.06 -10.93
CA THR A 366 -16.82 -17.98 -11.92
C THR A 366 -18.10 -17.17 -11.71
N GLY A 367 -19.20 -17.82 -11.31
CA GLY A 367 -20.45 -17.17 -10.93
C GLY A 367 -20.30 -16.22 -9.74
N LEU A 368 -19.51 -16.61 -8.72
CA LEU A 368 -19.17 -15.72 -7.60
C LEU A 368 -18.31 -14.54 -8.09
N THR A 369 -17.27 -14.78 -8.89
CA THR A 369 -16.41 -13.72 -9.45
C THR A 369 -17.23 -12.68 -10.21
N LYS A 370 -18.17 -13.13 -11.05
CA LYS A 370 -19.08 -12.26 -11.79
C LYS A 370 -19.99 -11.46 -10.85
N ARG A 371 -20.50 -12.09 -9.80
CA ARG A 371 -21.35 -11.42 -8.81
C ARG A 371 -20.57 -10.34 -8.04
N LEU A 372 -19.34 -10.64 -7.60
CA LEU A 372 -18.46 -9.66 -6.94
C LEU A 372 -18.20 -8.46 -7.86
N ALA A 373 -17.87 -8.70 -9.13
CA ALA A 373 -17.66 -7.64 -10.12
C ALA A 373 -18.91 -6.79 -10.34
N GLN A 374 -20.09 -7.42 -10.50
CA GLN A 374 -21.35 -6.70 -10.66
C GLN A 374 -21.68 -5.87 -9.41
N THR A 375 -21.53 -6.43 -8.22
CA THR A 375 -21.77 -5.69 -6.96
C THR A 375 -20.81 -4.51 -6.81
N ALA A 376 -19.55 -4.64 -7.25
CA ALA A 376 -18.60 -3.53 -7.29
C ALA A 376 -19.06 -2.42 -8.25
N GLN A 377 -19.49 -2.77 -9.47
CA GLN A 377 -20.05 -1.83 -10.45
C GLN A 377 -21.27 -1.08 -9.91
N GLU A 378 -22.20 -1.81 -9.30
CA GLU A 378 -23.40 -1.25 -8.68
C GLU A 378 -23.06 -0.34 -7.49
N THR A 379 -21.98 -0.61 -6.76
CA THR A 379 -21.50 0.22 -5.64
C THR A 379 -20.94 1.56 -6.13
N PHE A 380 -20.35 1.64 -7.32
CA PHE A 380 -19.98 2.92 -7.93
C PHE A 380 -21.20 3.81 -8.20
N GLY A 381 -22.28 3.22 -8.70
CA GLY A 381 -23.55 3.94 -8.92
C GLY A 381 -24.16 4.45 -7.61
N ASP A 382 -24.15 3.61 -6.56
CA ASP A 382 -24.61 4.01 -5.23
C ASP A 382 -23.76 5.14 -4.64
N PHE A 383 -22.43 5.10 -4.85
CA PHE A 383 -21.53 6.15 -4.37
C PHE A 383 -21.78 7.48 -5.09
N GLU A 384 -21.92 7.46 -6.41
CA GLU A 384 -22.28 8.64 -7.20
C GLU A 384 -23.59 9.26 -6.71
N GLU A 385 -24.63 8.45 -6.53
CA GLU A 385 -25.94 8.89 -6.03
C GLU A 385 -25.83 9.46 -4.60
N ALA A 386 -25.06 8.82 -3.73
CA ALA A 386 -24.84 9.27 -2.36
C ALA A 386 -24.09 10.62 -2.31
N VAL A 387 -23.10 10.82 -3.19
CA VAL A 387 -22.37 12.09 -3.31
C VAL A 387 -23.28 13.20 -3.85
N GLU A 388 -24.10 12.91 -4.87
CA GLU A 388 -25.02 13.90 -5.45
C GLU A 388 -26.10 14.32 -4.43
N LYS A 389 -26.68 13.35 -3.72
CA LYS A 389 -27.78 13.56 -2.75
C LYS A 389 -27.33 13.93 -1.35
N ASP A 390 -26.04 14.11 -1.08
CA ASP A 390 -25.54 14.48 0.24
C ASP A 390 -26.16 15.80 0.71
N ALA A 391 -27.15 15.68 1.62
CA ALA A 391 -27.97 16.77 2.12
C ALA A 391 -27.44 17.38 3.43
N THR A 392 -26.23 17.00 3.85
CA THR A 392 -25.63 17.51 5.08
C THR A 392 -25.60 19.04 5.07
N LYS A 393 -26.27 19.65 6.07
CA LYS A 393 -26.40 21.11 6.25
C LYS A 393 -25.14 21.78 6.78
N THR A 394 -24.00 21.09 6.75
CA THR A 394 -22.72 21.55 7.27
C THR A 394 -22.10 22.55 6.30
N ALA A 395 -22.75 23.71 6.13
CA ALA A 395 -22.20 24.81 5.36
C ALA A 395 -20.96 25.35 6.08
N VAL A 396 -19.83 25.37 5.37
CA VAL A 396 -18.58 25.87 5.90
C VAL A 396 -18.63 27.40 5.87
N LEU A 397 -18.84 28.02 7.04
CA LEU A 397 -19.16 29.45 7.15
C LEU A 397 -18.08 30.40 6.58
N ASP A 398 -16.83 29.94 6.48
CA ASP A 398 -15.67 30.70 5.98
C ASP A 398 -15.39 30.48 4.47
N GLY A 399 -16.17 29.64 3.79
CA GLY A 399 -15.99 29.34 2.36
C GLY A 399 -14.77 28.46 2.04
N THR A 400 -14.18 27.77 3.02
CA THR A 400 -13.08 26.83 2.79
C THR A 400 -13.50 25.57 2.01
N VAL A 401 -12.55 24.66 1.77
CA VAL A 401 -12.81 23.36 1.14
C VAL A 401 -13.77 22.54 2.02
N HIS A 402 -14.84 22.04 1.42
CA HIS A 402 -15.85 21.23 2.11
C HIS A 402 -15.28 19.83 2.43
N PRO A 403 -15.56 19.25 3.62
CA PRO A 403 -15.08 17.90 3.97
C PRO A 403 -15.44 16.82 2.94
N LEU A 404 -16.67 16.87 2.39
CA LEU A 404 -17.11 16.00 1.28
C LEU A 404 -16.15 16.05 0.07
N THR A 405 -15.67 17.22 -0.32
CA THR A 405 -14.73 17.36 -1.45
C THR A 405 -13.43 16.63 -1.17
N SER A 406 -12.91 16.74 0.05
CA SER A 406 -11.72 16.00 0.47
C SER A 406 -11.98 14.49 0.52
N TYR A 407 -13.13 14.07 1.03
CA TYR A 407 -13.55 12.68 1.09
C TYR A 407 -13.64 12.05 -0.31
N VAL A 408 -14.38 12.66 -1.23
CA VAL A 408 -14.56 12.15 -2.60
C VAL A 408 -13.23 12.12 -3.36
N ILE A 409 -12.40 13.15 -3.22
CA ILE A 409 -11.08 13.16 -3.85
C ILE A 409 -10.17 12.06 -3.29
N ASN A 410 -10.20 11.82 -1.98
CA ASN A 410 -9.44 10.73 -1.38
C ASN A 410 -9.97 9.37 -1.83
N TYR A 411 -11.29 9.20 -1.90
CA TYR A 411 -11.92 8.00 -2.44
C TYR A 411 -11.46 7.74 -3.87
N VAL A 412 -11.48 8.76 -4.73
CA VAL A 412 -10.95 8.64 -6.09
C VAL A 412 -9.48 8.28 -6.07
N LYS A 413 -8.63 8.91 -5.25
CA LYS A 413 -7.21 8.50 -5.15
C LYS A 413 -7.06 7.02 -4.82
N PHE A 414 -7.83 6.50 -3.87
CA PHE A 414 -7.82 5.06 -3.55
C PHE A 414 -8.29 4.18 -4.70
N LEU A 415 -9.27 4.63 -5.51
CA LEU A 415 -9.67 3.87 -6.71
C LEU A 415 -8.51 3.70 -7.70
N PHE A 416 -7.62 4.68 -7.79
CA PHE A 416 -6.47 4.62 -8.69
C PHE A 416 -5.39 3.64 -8.22
N ASP A 417 -5.29 3.36 -6.92
CA ASP A 417 -4.44 2.26 -6.43
C ASP A 417 -4.91 0.90 -7.00
N TYR A 418 -6.23 0.75 -7.25
CA TYR A 418 -6.85 -0.43 -7.88
C TYR A 418 -7.00 -0.29 -9.41
N GLN A 419 -6.28 0.63 -10.05
CA GLN A 419 -6.45 0.93 -11.47
C GLN A 419 -6.31 -0.31 -12.37
N ALA A 420 -5.32 -1.17 -12.13
CA ALA A 420 -5.10 -2.38 -12.92
C ALA A 420 -6.28 -3.35 -12.81
N THR A 421 -6.77 -3.58 -11.58
CA THR A 421 -7.90 -4.44 -11.26
C THR A 421 -9.20 -3.91 -11.83
N LEU A 422 -9.44 -2.59 -11.72
CA LEU A 422 -10.62 -1.94 -12.28
C LEU A 422 -10.64 -2.00 -13.81
N LYS A 423 -9.49 -1.82 -14.48
CA LYS A 423 -9.40 -2.00 -15.94
C LYS A 423 -9.78 -3.42 -16.36
N GLN A 424 -9.30 -4.43 -15.64
CA GLN A 424 -9.66 -5.83 -15.91
C GLN A 424 -11.15 -6.08 -15.66
N LEU A 425 -11.69 -5.57 -14.55
CA LEU A 425 -13.10 -5.69 -14.20
C LEU A 425 -14.00 -5.07 -15.27
N PHE A 426 -13.71 -3.86 -15.74
CA PHE A 426 -14.46 -3.21 -16.81
C PHE A 426 -14.23 -3.84 -18.19
N SER A 427 -13.07 -4.45 -18.43
CA SER A 427 -12.83 -5.21 -19.67
C SER A 427 -13.63 -6.51 -19.74
N GLU A 428 -13.75 -7.23 -18.63
CA GLU A 428 -14.41 -8.54 -18.57
C GLU A 428 -15.92 -8.44 -18.39
N PHE A 429 -16.39 -7.43 -17.66
CA PHE A 429 -17.80 -7.28 -17.27
C PHE A 429 -18.41 -5.94 -17.69
N GLY A 430 -17.73 -5.13 -18.48
CA GLY A 430 -18.26 -3.90 -19.06
C GLY A 430 -18.98 -4.13 -20.40
N ASN A 431 -19.68 -3.09 -20.88
CA ASN A 431 -20.51 -3.14 -22.09
C ASN A 431 -19.72 -3.10 -23.42
N GLY A 432 -18.52 -3.66 -23.48
CA GLY A 432 -17.71 -3.74 -24.71
C GLY A 432 -17.00 -2.45 -25.14
N ASP A 433 -16.98 -1.43 -24.28
CA ASP A 433 -16.21 -0.19 -24.48
C ASP A 433 -14.80 -0.33 -23.87
N ASP A 434 -13.83 0.49 -24.30
CA ASP A 434 -12.46 0.44 -23.76
C ASP A 434 -12.45 0.56 -22.22
N SER A 435 -11.78 -0.36 -21.52
CA SER A 435 -11.71 -0.40 -20.05
C SER A 435 -11.27 0.94 -19.42
N ASN A 436 -10.38 1.67 -20.10
CA ASN A 436 -9.95 3.00 -19.70
C ASN A 436 -11.08 4.04 -19.84
N SER A 437 -11.93 3.93 -20.86
CA SER A 437 -13.05 4.85 -21.09
C SER A 437 -14.15 4.67 -20.04
N GLN A 438 -14.42 3.44 -19.61
CA GLN A 438 -15.39 3.13 -18.55
C GLN A 438 -14.94 3.69 -17.20
N LEU A 439 -13.68 3.43 -16.79
CA LEU A 439 -13.12 3.96 -15.54
C LEU A 439 -13.06 5.50 -15.55
N ALA A 440 -12.66 6.10 -16.67
CA ALA A 440 -12.69 7.55 -16.85
C ALA A 440 -14.13 8.09 -16.76
N SER A 441 -15.11 7.42 -17.37
CA SER A 441 -16.53 7.79 -17.33
C SER A 441 -17.08 7.76 -15.91
N VAL A 442 -16.85 6.68 -15.15
CA VAL A 442 -17.27 6.58 -13.74
C VAL A 442 -16.61 7.68 -12.89
N THR A 443 -15.31 7.91 -13.08
CA THR A 443 -14.58 8.97 -12.36
C THR A 443 -15.15 10.34 -12.71
N MET A 444 -15.43 10.63 -13.99
CA MET A 444 -16.04 11.89 -14.42
C MET A 444 -17.44 12.08 -13.81
N ARG A 445 -18.25 11.03 -13.75
CA ARG A 445 -19.59 11.08 -13.14
C ARG A 445 -19.54 11.41 -11.65
N ILE A 446 -18.64 10.75 -10.90
CA ILE A 446 -18.41 11.07 -9.48
C ILE A 446 -17.95 12.52 -9.30
N MET A 447 -17.01 13.00 -10.13
CA MET A 447 -16.54 14.38 -10.07
C MET A 447 -17.64 15.39 -10.42
N GLN A 448 -18.52 15.05 -11.36
CA GLN A 448 -19.67 15.89 -11.74
C GLN A 448 -20.74 15.90 -10.64
N ALA A 449 -21.04 14.75 -10.04
CA ALA A 449 -21.95 14.64 -8.90
C ALA A 449 -21.48 15.51 -7.72
N LEU A 450 -20.17 15.48 -7.42
CA LEU A 450 -19.58 16.36 -6.41
C LEU A 450 -19.75 17.83 -6.77
N GLN A 451 -19.50 18.22 -8.03
CA GLN A 451 -19.68 19.61 -8.47
C GLN A 451 -21.12 20.07 -8.36
N ASN A 452 -22.08 19.26 -8.82
CA ASN A 452 -23.52 19.56 -8.71
C ASN A 452 -23.94 19.73 -7.24
N ASN A 453 -23.43 18.86 -6.35
CA ASN A 453 -23.70 18.94 -4.92
C ASN A 453 -23.11 20.24 -4.32
N LEU A 454 -21.88 20.58 -4.67
CA LEU A 454 -21.22 21.82 -4.22
C LEU A 454 -21.94 23.06 -4.74
N GLU A 455 -22.39 23.08 -6.00
CA GLU A 455 -23.22 24.15 -6.54
C GLU A 455 -24.54 24.28 -5.78
N GLY A 456 -25.20 23.16 -5.46
CA GLY A 456 -26.39 23.12 -4.62
C GLY A 456 -26.14 23.73 -3.24
N LYS A 457 -25.05 23.34 -2.56
CA LYS A 457 -24.66 23.86 -1.24
C LYS A 457 -24.24 25.33 -1.29
N SER A 458 -23.60 25.76 -2.37
CA SER A 458 -23.15 27.15 -2.53
C SER A 458 -24.31 28.16 -2.55
N LYS A 459 -25.52 27.72 -2.93
CA LYS A 459 -26.75 28.55 -2.93
C LYS A 459 -27.28 28.85 -1.52
N GLN A 460 -26.75 28.18 -0.48
CA GLN A 460 -27.14 28.42 0.91
C GLN A 460 -26.46 29.66 1.51
N TYR A 461 -25.37 30.15 0.91
CA TYR A 461 -24.72 31.38 1.36
C TYR A 461 -25.53 32.62 0.98
N LYS A 462 -25.64 33.56 1.92
CA LYS A 462 -26.33 34.85 1.70
C LYS A 462 -25.51 35.81 0.84
N ASP A 463 -24.18 35.76 0.96
CA ASP A 463 -23.28 36.62 0.20
C ASP A 463 -22.85 35.91 -1.10
N GLN A 464 -23.22 36.49 -2.25
CA GLN A 464 -22.88 35.95 -3.56
C GLN A 464 -21.37 35.90 -3.81
N ALA A 465 -20.57 36.78 -3.21
CA ALA A 465 -19.12 36.71 -3.32
C ALA A 465 -18.58 35.48 -2.59
N LEU A 466 -19.15 35.14 -1.42
CA LEU A 466 -18.77 33.93 -0.67
C LEU A 466 -19.14 32.65 -1.43
N THR A 467 -20.29 32.61 -2.11
CA THR A 467 -20.68 31.51 -3.01
C THR A 467 -19.59 31.24 -4.07
N HIS A 468 -19.10 32.29 -4.73
CA HIS A 468 -18.06 32.13 -5.76
C HIS A 468 -16.70 31.77 -5.16
N LEU A 469 -16.35 32.30 -3.99
CA LEU A 469 -15.13 31.93 -3.28
C LEU A 469 -15.12 30.44 -2.88
N PHE A 470 -16.25 29.97 -2.34
CA PHE A 470 -16.43 28.57 -1.96
C PHE A 470 -16.29 27.63 -3.16
N LEU A 471 -16.97 27.90 -4.27
CA LEU A 471 -16.87 27.08 -5.49
C LEU A 471 -15.45 27.11 -6.06
N MET A 472 -14.81 28.28 -6.08
CA MET A 472 -13.43 28.44 -6.53
C MET A 472 -12.47 27.57 -5.68
N ASN A 473 -12.57 27.61 -4.35
CA ASN A 473 -11.72 26.83 -3.44
C ASN A 473 -11.89 25.32 -3.67
N ASN A 474 -13.13 24.83 -3.75
CA ASN A 474 -13.41 23.41 -3.87
C ASN A 474 -13.01 22.86 -5.25
N ILE A 475 -13.37 23.56 -6.34
CA ILE A 475 -12.99 23.14 -7.70
C ILE A 475 -11.47 23.24 -7.89
N HIS A 476 -10.81 24.26 -7.33
CA HIS A 476 -9.34 24.34 -7.36
C HIS A 476 -8.69 23.18 -6.62
N TYR A 477 -9.22 22.80 -5.45
CA TYR A 477 -8.74 21.64 -4.71
C TYR A 477 -8.89 20.34 -5.51
N MET A 478 -10.03 20.16 -6.21
CA MET A 478 -10.24 19.02 -7.11
C MET A 478 -9.21 19.01 -8.24
N VAL A 479 -9.03 20.13 -8.94
CA VAL A 479 -8.06 20.27 -10.05
C VAL A 479 -6.63 20.01 -9.58
N ARG A 480 -6.22 20.60 -8.46
CA ARG A 480 -4.90 20.40 -7.86
C ARG A 480 -4.67 18.94 -7.49
N SER A 481 -5.68 18.29 -6.93
CA SER A 481 -5.59 16.89 -6.51
C SER A 481 -5.50 15.93 -7.69
N VAL A 482 -6.32 16.12 -8.73
CA VAL A 482 -6.26 15.33 -9.97
C VAL A 482 -4.93 15.53 -10.70
N ARG A 483 -4.42 16.77 -10.75
CA ARG A 483 -3.12 17.06 -11.41
C ARG A 483 -1.93 16.36 -10.74
N ARG A 484 -2.05 16.04 -9.45
CA ARG A 484 -1.00 15.41 -8.63
C ARG A 484 -1.14 13.88 -8.55
N SER A 485 -2.15 13.29 -9.17
CA SER A 485 -2.37 11.84 -9.17
C SER A 485 -2.43 11.28 -10.60
N GLU A 486 -2.38 9.95 -10.70
CA GLU A 486 -2.55 9.20 -11.95
C GLU A 486 -3.93 9.44 -12.61
N ALA A 487 -4.86 10.05 -11.89
CA ALA A 487 -6.14 10.51 -12.43
C ALA A 487 -6.02 11.51 -13.57
N LYS A 488 -4.90 12.25 -13.63
CA LYS A 488 -4.60 13.12 -14.75
C LYS A 488 -4.53 12.36 -16.08
N ASP A 489 -3.90 11.18 -16.08
CA ASP A 489 -3.64 10.42 -17.31
C ASP A 489 -4.92 9.80 -17.88
N LEU A 490 -5.86 9.41 -16.99
CA LEU A 490 -7.17 8.88 -17.39
C LEU A 490 -8.19 9.96 -17.78
N LEU A 491 -8.22 11.10 -17.08
CA LEU A 491 -9.18 12.18 -17.35
C LEU A 491 -8.71 13.12 -18.48
N GLY A 492 -7.40 13.19 -18.74
CA GLY A 492 -6.79 14.01 -19.76
C GLY A 492 -6.60 15.48 -19.39
N ASP A 493 -5.68 16.14 -20.09
CA ASP A 493 -5.36 17.56 -19.89
C ASP A 493 -6.55 18.49 -20.20
N ASP A 494 -7.46 18.06 -21.09
CA ASP A 494 -8.68 18.82 -21.44
C ASP A 494 -9.61 19.01 -20.23
N TRP A 495 -9.78 17.98 -19.41
CA TRP A 495 -10.58 18.06 -18.19
C TRP A 495 -9.97 19.07 -17.21
N VAL A 496 -8.65 18.98 -16.99
CA VAL A 496 -7.90 19.88 -16.11
C VAL A 496 -8.02 21.33 -16.59
N GLN A 497 -7.86 21.56 -17.89
CA GLN A 497 -7.91 22.90 -18.47
C GLN A 497 -9.33 23.49 -18.44
N ARG A 498 -10.36 22.67 -18.66
CA ARG A 498 -11.76 23.08 -18.52
C ARG A 498 -12.06 23.54 -17.10
N HIS A 499 -11.70 22.75 -16.09
CA HIS A 499 -11.98 23.09 -14.70
C HIS A 499 -11.11 24.26 -14.21
N ARG A 500 -9.88 24.41 -14.69
CA ARG A 500 -9.05 25.61 -14.44
C ARG A 500 -9.73 26.89 -14.97
N ARG A 501 -10.38 26.82 -16.14
CA ARG A 501 -11.18 27.94 -16.67
C ARG A 501 -12.39 28.24 -15.76
N VAL A 502 -13.05 27.22 -15.22
CA VAL A 502 -14.17 27.38 -14.28
C VAL A 502 -13.70 28.05 -12.98
N VAL A 503 -12.55 27.63 -12.41
CA VAL A 503 -11.93 28.30 -11.25
C VAL A 503 -11.68 29.78 -11.54
N GLN A 504 -11.09 30.09 -12.70
CA GLN A 504 -10.83 31.47 -13.10
C GLN A 504 -12.11 32.28 -13.32
N GLN A 505 -13.17 31.66 -13.85
CA GLN A 505 -14.49 32.29 -13.98
C GLN A 505 -15.06 32.67 -12.61
N HIS A 506 -15.01 31.76 -11.62
CA HIS A 506 -15.43 32.06 -10.25
C HIS A 506 -14.56 33.13 -9.59
N ALA A 507 -13.24 33.13 -9.80
CA ALA A 507 -12.36 34.20 -9.32
C ALA A 507 -12.76 35.58 -9.89
N ASN A 508 -13.09 35.64 -11.19
CA ASN A 508 -13.55 36.86 -11.84
C ASN A 508 -14.94 37.31 -11.35
N LEU A 509 -15.86 36.36 -11.14
CA LEU A 509 -17.19 36.64 -10.60
C LEU A 509 -17.11 37.12 -9.15
N TYR A 510 -16.27 36.50 -8.31
CA TYR A 510 -15.94 36.97 -6.97
C TYR A 510 -15.45 38.42 -7.02
N LYS A 511 -14.44 38.70 -7.86
CA LYS A 511 -13.87 40.04 -8.00
C LYS A 511 -14.94 41.06 -8.38
N ARG A 512 -15.76 40.74 -9.38
CA ARG A 512 -16.86 41.61 -9.83
C ARG A 512 -17.90 41.82 -8.73
N THR A 513 -18.40 40.76 -8.11
CA THR A 513 -19.49 40.85 -7.14
C THR A 513 -19.07 41.53 -5.85
N ALA A 514 -17.87 41.23 -5.33
CA ALA A 514 -17.34 41.82 -4.11
C ALA A 514 -16.90 43.29 -4.30
N TRP A 515 -16.19 43.60 -5.38
CA TRP A 515 -15.45 44.87 -5.50
C TRP A 515 -16.10 45.89 -6.45
N THR A 516 -17.13 45.55 -7.24
CA THR A 516 -17.73 46.53 -8.17
C THR A 516 -18.34 47.73 -7.44
N LYS A 517 -19.00 47.53 -6.30
CA LYS A 517 -19.67 48.63 -5.55
C LYS A 517 -18.64 49.65 -5.05
N ILE A 518 -17.53 49.19 -4.48
CA ILE A 518 -16.47 50.08 -3.99
C ILE A 518 -15.71 50.75 -5.15
N LEU A 519 -15.49 50.04 -6.26
CA LEU A 519 -14.89 50.60 -7.48
C LEU A 519 -15.76 51.72 -8.08
N GLN A 520 -17.08 51.55 -8.10
CA GLN A 520 -18.03 52.60 -8.53
C GLN A 520 -17.99 53.83 -7.63
N THR A 521 -17.83 53.64 -6.32
CA THR A 521 -17.69 54.76 -5.36
C THR A 521 -16.40 55.54 -5.60
N SER A 522 -15.30 54.86 -5.96
CA SER A 522 -14.01 55.47 -6.31
C SER A 522 -13.93 56.03 -7.73
N SER A 523 -14.94 55.81 -8.58
CA SER A 523 -14.96 56.32 -9.95
C SER A 523 -15.52 57.75 -10.02
N ALA A 524 -15.15 58.49 -11.07
CA ALA A 524 -15.65 59.84 -11.30
C ALA A 524 -17.12 59.90 -11.78
N GLN A 525 -17.75 58.74 -11.95
CA GLN A 525 -19.07 58.62 -12.57
C GLN A 525 -20.16 59.03 -11.57
N GLY A 526 -20.93 60.08 -11.90
CA GLY A 526 -21.95 60.69 -11.02
C GLY A 526 -21.50 61.93 -10.26
N LEU A 527 -20.30 62.47 -10.52
CA LEU A 527 -19.82 63.75 -9.94
C LEU A 527 -20.15 64.97 -10.84
N THR A 528 -20.78 64.77 -12.00
CA THR A 528 -21.24 65.84 -12.89
C THR A 528 -22.75 66.00 -12.76
N SER A 529 -23.21 66.99 -12.00
CA SER A 529 -24.60 67.44 -12.09
C SER A 529 -24.70 68.44 -13.25
N SER A 530 -25.60 68.14 -14.18
CA SER A 530 -26.10 69.05 -15.20
C SER A 530 -26.79 70.25 -14.55
N GLY A 531 -26.26 71.45 -14.79
CA GLY A 531 -26.91 72.73 -14.49
C GLY A 531 -26.21 73.83 -15.29
N GLY A 532 -26.83 74.30 -16.36
CA GLY A 532 -26.27 75.27 -17.29
C GLY A 532 -26.14 76.68 -16.71
N GLY A 533 -25.22 77.45 -17.29
CA GLY A 533 -25.02 78.87 -17.01
C GLY A 533 -23.59 79.31 -17.33
N SER A 534 -23.40 79.87 -18.52
CA SER A 534 -22.16 80.48 -18.97
C SER A 534 -21.69 81.58 -18.02
N VAL A 535 -20.47 81.47 -17.49
CA VAL A 535 -19.65 82.64 -17.11
C VAL A 535 -18.19 82.30 -17.37
N GLU A 536 -17.52 83.15 -18.16
CA GLU A 536 -16.09 83.10 -18.43
C GLU A 536 -15.27 83.39 -17.17
N GLY A 537 -14.19 82.64 -16.97
CA GLY A 537 -13.07 83.00 -16.09
C GLY A 537 -13.00 82.23 -14.75
N GLY A 538 -12.02 81.32 -14.66
CA GLY A 538 -11.41 80.93 -13.39
C GLY A 538 -11.65 79.48 -12.92
N ASN A 539 -10.56 78.75 -12.75
CA ASN A 539 -10.45 77.41 -12.13
C ASN A 539 -11.44 77.16 -10.97
N SER A 540 -12.48 76.37 -11.21
CA SER A 540 -13.02 75.48 -10.17
C SER A 540 -13.75 74.30 -10.82
N SER A 541 -13.31 73.08 -10.51
CA SER A 541 -14.06 71.87 -10.84
C SER A 541 -15.44 71.97 -10.19
N GLY A 542 -16.51 71.98 -10.98
CA GLY A 542 -17.92 72.09 -10.55
C GLY A 542 -18.47 70.93 -9.71
N VAL A 543 -17.64 70.32 -8.87
CA VAL A 543 -18.00 69.24 -7.95
C VAL A 543 -18.09 69.81 -6.54
N SER A 544 -19.26 69.67 -5.90
CA SER A 544 -19.48 70.07 -4.51
C SER A 544 -18.48 69.38 -3.58
N ARG A 545 -17.74 70.16 -2.78
CA ARG A 545 -16.85 69.64 -1.71
C ARG A 545 -17.60 68.79 -0.69
N GLY A 546 -18.91 69.01 -0.51
CA GLY A 546 -19.78 68.19 0.33
C GLY A 546 -19.98 66.79 -0.24
N LEU A 547 -20.26 66.69 -1.55
CA LEU A 547 -20.43 65.41 -2.25
C LEU A 547 -19.14 64.58 -2.27
N LEU A 548 -17.97 65.24 -2.39
CA LEU A 548 -16.67 64.56 -2.31
C LEU A 548 -16.42 63.98 -0.92
N LYS A 549 -16.70 64.75 0.14
CA LYS A 549 -16.60 64.28 1.53
C LYS A 549 -17.51 63.08 1.80
N GLU A 550 -18.71 63.09 1.24
CA GLU A 550 -19.67 61.97 1.34
C GLU A 550 -19.18 60.73 0.59
N ARG A 551 -18.62 60.88 -0.62
CA ARG A 551 -17.98 59.80 -1.38
C ARG A 551 -16.82 59.14 -0.64
N PHE A 552 -15.92 59.92 -0.04
CA PHE A 552 -14.80 59.38 0.75
C PHE A 552 -15.30 58.61 1.98
N LYS A 553 -16.33 59.12 2.67
CA LYS A 553 -16.97 58.40 3.78
C LYS A 553 -17.62 57.09 3.33
N MET A 554 -18.33 57.12 2.21
CA MET A 554 -18.97 55.95 1.62
C MET A 554 -17.94 54.89 1.21
N PHE A 555 -16.81 55.31 0.62
CA PHE A 555 -15.70 54.42 0.31
C PHE A 555 -15.14 53.76 1.57
N ASN A 556 -14.82 54.54 2.61
CA ASN A 556 -14.24 54.00 3.85
C ASN A 556 -15.20 53.00 4.51
N MET A 557 -16.49 53.32 4.57
CA MET A 557 -17.51 52.42 5.13
C MET A 557 -17.63 51.12 4.32
N GLN A 558 -17.71 51.22 2.99
CA GLN A 558 -17.77 50.05 2.11
C GLN A 558 -16.52 49.18 2.18
N PHE A 559 -15.33 49.79 2.28
CA PHE A 559 -14.07 49.06 2.44
C PHE A 559 -13.99 48.37 3.79
N ASP A 560 -14.33 49.06 4.88
CA ASP A 560 -14.29 48.51 6.25
C ASP A 560 -15.26 47.33 6.39
N GLU A 561 -16.49 47.46 5.91
CA GLU A 561 -17.48 46.38 5.90
C GLU A 561 -17.04 45.19 5.03
N LEU A 562 -16.37 45.45 3.91
CA LEU A 562 -15.88 44.38 3.03
C LEU A 562 -14.69 43.67 3.68
N HIS A 563 -13.69 44.41 4.15
CA HIS A 563 -12.52 43.88 4.83
C HIS A 563 -12.91 43.09 6.09
N GLN A 564 -13.82 43.61 6.91
CA GLN A 564 -14.31 42.91 8.10
C GLN A 564 -14.97 41.57 7.74
N ARG A 565 -15.83 41.54 6.71
CA ARG A 565 -16.48 40.30 6.27
C ARG A 565 -15.49 39.31 5.65
N GLN A 566 -14.65 39.78 4.72
CA GLN A 566 -13.73 38.93 3.98
C GLN A 566 -12.52 38.46 4.80
N SER A 567 -12.16 39.18 5.86
CA SER A 567 -11.14 38.73 6.82
C SER A 567 -11.53 37.47 7.61
N GLN A 568 -12.82 37.08 7.57
CA GLN A 568 -13.32 35.85 8.15
C GLN A 568 -13.35 34.69 7.14
N TRP A 569 -13.06 34.95 5.86
CA TRP A 569 -13.08 33.94 4.80
C TRP A 569 -11.70 33.32 4.61
N THR A 570 -11.69 32.05 4.22
CA THR A 570 -10.47 31.25 4.12
C THR A 570 -10.25 30.79 2.68
N VAL A 571 -9.04 31.01 2.17
CA VAL A 571 -8.55 30.41 0.91
C VAL A 571 -7.37 29.51 1.27
N PRO A 572 -7.56 28.18 1.32
CA PRO A 572 -6.53 27.23 1.75
C PRO A 572 -5.25 27.23 0.91
N ASP A 573 -5.40 27.40 -0.40
CA ASP A 573 -4.28 27.31 -1.33
C ASP A 573 -3.56 28.66 -1.44
N THR A 574 -2.29 28.69 -1.03
CA THR A 574 -1.49 29.91 -0.95
C THR A 574 -1.28 30.56 -2.32
N GLU A 575 -1.05 29.78 -3.38
CA GLU A 575 -0.88 30.30 -4.74
C GLU A 575 -2.17 30.96 -5.25
N LEU A 576 -3.32 30.30 -5.05
CA LEU A 576 -4.62 30.85 -5.42
C LEU A 576 -4.94 32.11 -4.61
N ARG A 577 -4.64 32.13 -3.30
CA ARG A 577 -4.86 33.28 -2.42
C ARG A 577 -4.06 34.49 -2.89
N GLU A 578 -2.76 34.32 -3.12
CA GLU A 578 -1.88 35.39 -3.61
C GLU A 578 -2.33 35.88 -5.00
N SER A 579 -2.66 34.95 -5.91
CA SER A 579 -3.16 35.32 -7.23
C SER A 579 -4.46 36.14 -7.17
N LEU A 580 -5.41 35.76 -6.31
CA LEU A 580 -6.66 36.48 -6.13
C LEU A 580 -6.42 37.87 -5.53
N ARG A 581 -5.53 37.94 -4.54
CA ARG A 581 -5.15 39.18 -3.88
C ARG A 581 -4.51 40.16 -4.85
N LEU A 582 -3.53 39.71 -5.65
CA LEU A 582 -2.91 40.52 -6.70
C LEU A 582 -3.95 41.01 -7.71
N ALA A 583 -4.86 40.14 -8.14
CA ALA A 583 -5.92 40.50 -9.10
C ALA A 583 -6.92 41.54 -8.54
N VAL A 584 -7.14 41.56 -7.22
CA VAL A 584 -7.95 42.60 -6.55
C VAL A 584 -7.15 43.90 -6.39
N ALA A 585 -5.89 43.82 -5.99
CA ALA A 585 -5.02 44.98 -5.86
C ALA A 585 -4.83 45.71 -7.19
N GLU A 586 -4.69 44.96 -8.30
CA GLU A 586 -4.54 45.49 -9.66
C GLU A 586 -5.75 46.34 -10.10
N VAL A 587 -6.96 46.04 -9.62
CA VAL A 587 -8.15 46.84 -9.95
C VAL A 587 -8.43 47.95 -8.93
N LEU A 588 -8.20 47.70 -7.64
CA LEU A 588 -8.55 48.65 -6.57
C LEU A 588 -7.52 49.77 -6.43
N LEU A 589 -6.22 49.45 -6.43
CA LEU A 589 -5.17 50.43 -6.17
C LEU A 589 -5.09 51.51 -7.26
N PRO A 590 -5.15 51.21 -8.57
CA PRO A 590 -5.15 52.26 -9.59
C PRO A 590 -6.39 53.16 -9.52
N ALA A 591 -7.57 52.58 -9.27
CA ALA A 591 -8.81 53.33 -9.12
C ALA A 591 -8.74 54.29 -7.91
N TYR A 592 -8.28 53.79 -6.76
CA TYR A 592 -8.13 54.61 -5.56
C TYR A 592 -7.04 55.68 -5.67
N ARG A 593 -5.86 55.34 -6.22
CA ARG A 593 -4.78 56.30 -6.47
C ARG A 593 -5.24 57.45 -7.39
N SER A 594 -5.99 57.12 -8.44
CA SER A 594 -6.57 58.12 -9.35
C SER A 594 -7.60 59.01 -8.64
N PHE A 595 -8.48 58.41 -7.84
CA PHE A 595 -9.47 59.12 -7.04
C PHE A 595 -8.82 60.08 -6.02
N LEU A 596 -7.82 59.59 -5.29
CA LEU A 596 -7.08 60.36 -4.29
C LEU A 596 -6.27 61.48 -4.94
N LYS A 597 -5.58 61.23 -6.05
CA LYS A 597 -4.82 62.26 -6.78
C LYS A 597 -5.72 63.38 -7.31
N ARG A 598 -6.91 63.03 -7.80
CA ARG A 598 -7.85 63.99 -8.42
C ARG A 598 -8.63 64.80 -7.39
N PHE A 599 -9.02 64.21 -6.25
CA PHE A 599 -9.93 64.84 -5.29
C PHE A 599 -9.36 65.04 -3.88
N GLY A 600 -8.22 64.43 -3.56
CA GLY A 600 -7.53 64.56 -2.27
C GLY A 600 -7.20 66.01 -1.89
N PRO A 601 -6.54 66.80 -2.76
CA PRO A 601 -6.21 68.21 -2.45
C PRO A 601 -7.45 69.09 -2.17
N LEU A 602 -8.59 68.76 -2.79
CA LEU A 602 -9.87 69.46 -2.61
C LEU A 602 -10.54 69.12 -1.27
N VAL A 603 -10.17 68.03 -0.61
CA VAL A 603 -10.69 67.63 0.70
C VAL A 603 -9.70 67.99 1.82
N GLU A 604 -8.40 67.94 1.55
CA GLU A 604 -7.31 68.31 2.47
C GLU A 604 -7.29 69.78 2.86
N SER A 605 -7.77 70.68 2.00
CA SER A 605 -7.84 72.13 2.27
C SER A 605 -8.93 72.54 3.29
N GLY A 606 -9.60 71.59 3.96
CA GLY A 606 -10.59 71.86 5.00
C GLY A 606 -10.16 71.39 6.39
N LYS A 607 -10.58 72.08 7.46
CA LYS A 607 -10.41 71.63 8.85
C LYS A 607 -11.06 70.23 9.01
N ASN A 608 -10.28 69.22 9.44
CA ASN A 608 -10.64 67.80 9.64
C ASN A 608 -10.47 66.84 8.43
N SER A 609 -9.42 67.00 7.61
CA SER A 609 -9.10 66.12 6.47
C SER A 609 -8.96 64.63 6.83
N GLN A 610 -8.33 64.32 7.98
CA GLN A 610 -8.12 62.96 8.49
C GLN A 610 -9.42 62.17 8.76
N ARG A 611 -10.57 62.84 8.91
CA ARG A 611 -11.87 62.15 9.07
C ARG A 611 -12.45 61.62 7.77
N TYR A 612 -11.94 62.07 6.62
CA TYR A 612 -12.47 61.72 5.30
C TYR A 612 -11.48 60.85 4.52
N ILE A 613 -10.19 61.19 4.52
CA ILE A 613 -9.14 60.38 3.91
C ILE A 613 -8.53 59.51 5.02
N LYS A 614 -9.07 58.31 5.20
CA LYS A 614 -8.68 57.36 6.27
C LYS A 614 -7.49 56.48 5.89
N TYR A 615 -7.31 56.21 4.59
CA TYR A 615 -6.33 55.25 4.07
C TYR A 615 -5.44 55.91 3.02
N THR A 616 -4.13 55.61 3.03
CA THR A 616 -3.29 55.80 1.84
C THR A 616 -3.41 54.61 0.89
N ALA A 617 -2.84 54.73 -0.32
CA ALA A 617 -2.79 53.59 -1.23
C ALA A 617 -1.97 52.43 -0.66
N GLU A 618 -0.92 52.73 0.08
CA GLU A 618 -0.05 51.77 0.77
C GLU A 618 -0.77 51.13 1.98
N ASP A 619 -1.61 51.89 2.69
CA ASP A 619 -2.43 51.34 3.77
C ASP A 619 -3.47 50.35 3.25
N LEU A 620 -4.12 50.65 2.11
CA LEU A 620 -5.04 49.71 1.47
C LEU A 620 -4.32 48.45 0.99
N GLU A 621 -3.12 48.58 0.43
CA GLU A 621 -2.30 47.44 0.01
C GLU A 621 -1.94 46.53 1.20
N ARG A 622 -1.53 47.11 2.34
CA ARG A 622 -1.27 46.38 3.59
C ARG A 622 -2.53 45.75 4.21
N LEU A 623 -3.69 46.38 4.07
CA LEU A 623 -4.95 45.78 4.56
C LEU A 623 -5.43 44.65 3.64
N LEU A 624 -5.07 44.69 2.34
CA LEU A 624 -5.25 43.56 1.44
C LEU A 624 -4.26 42.41 1.73
N ASP A 625 -3.04 42.71 2.21
CA ASP A 625 -2.08 41.72 2.77
C ASP A 625 -2.68 40.93 3.94
N CYS A 626 -3.54 41.55 4.74
CA CYS A 626 -4.10 40.95 5.95
C CYS A 626 -5.32 40.03 5.72
N MET A 627 -5.72 39.75 4.46
CA MET A 627 -6.70 38.69 4.17
C MET A 627 -6.09 37.34 4.57
N LYS A 628 -6.61 36.79 5.68
CA LYS A 628 -6.00 35.77 6.55
C LYS A 628 -5.14 34.69 5.87
N VAL A 629 -3.97 34.50 6.46
CA VAL A 629 -3.17 33.27 6.43
C VAL A 629 -3.57 32.41 7.64
N ASP A 630 -4.62 31.59 7.53
CA ASP A 630 -4.86 30.51 8.50
C ASP A 630 -4.22 29.23 7.94
N GLU A 631 -2.87 29.14 8.01
CA GLU A 631 -2.10 27.91 7.70
C GLU A 631 -2.10 26.90 8.86
N ASP A 632 -2.69 27.26 10.01
CA ASP A 632 -2.63 26.49 11.26
C ASP A 632 -3.45 25.19 11.28
N LYS A 633 -4.11 24.78 10.19
CA LYS A 633 -5.06 23.64 10.23
C LYS A 633 -5.02 22.60 9.11
N LEU A 634 -4.20 22.75 8.06
CA LEU A 634 -4.42 21.94 6.84
C LEU A 634 -3.47 20.77 6.63
N GLY A 635 -2.20 20.87 7.04
CA GLY A 635 -1.19 19.84 6.75
C GLY A 635 -1.33 18.60 7.64
N LEU A 636 -1.24 18.78 8.95
CA LEU A 636 -1.22 17.66 9.90
C LEU A 636 -2.60 17.24 10.40
N SER A 637 -3.60 18.12 10.47
CA SER A 637 -4.97 17.69 10.79
C SER A 637 -5.50 16.69 9.75
N PHE A 638 -5.01 16.75 8.51
CA PHE A 638 -5.30 15.80 7.45
C PHE A 638 -4.62 14.44 7.67
N VAL A 639 -3.36 14.43 8.09
CA VAL A 639 -2.62 13.21 8.48
C VAL A 639 -3.25 12.57 9.73
N ILE A 640 -3.66 13.37 10.70
CA ILE A 640 -4.29 12.92 11.95
C ILE A 640 -5.74 12.46 11.75
N SER A 641 -6.50 13.05 10.84
CA SER A 641 -7.79 12.49 10.40
C SER A 641 -7.63 11.13 9.72
N ARG A 642 -6.49 10.86 9.09
CA ARG A 642 -6.12 9.53 8.56
C ARG A 642 -5.67 8.57 9.67
N MET A 643 -5.02 9.07 10.72
CA MET A 643 -4.55 8.28 11.88
C MET A 643 -5.65 7.93 12.88
N GLY A 644 -6.76 8.68 12.93
CA GLY A 644 -7.94 8.31 13.72
C GLY A 644 -8.60 6.99 13.28
N ASN A 645 -8.25 6.50 12.08
CA ASN A 645 -8.68 5.22 11.52
C ASN A 645 -7.50 4.22 11.37
N PHE A 646 -6.40 4.43 12.11
CA PHE A 646 -5.23 3.54 12.10
C PHE A 646 -5.46 2.37 13.08
N ASP A 647 -5.44 1.15 12.56
CA ASP A 647 -5.52 -0.09 13.36
C ASP A 647 -4.11 -0.69 13.52
N PRO A 648 -3.52 -0.67 14.73
CA PRO A 648 -2.20 -1.25 14.97
C PRO A 648 -2.17 -2.78 14.95
N LEU A 649 -3.31 -3.46 14.78
CA LEU A 649 -3.41 -4.91 14.73
C LEU A 649 -3.67 -5.46 13.32
N ALA A 650 -3.83 -4.59 12.31
CA ALA A 650 -4.16 -4.98 10.93
C ALA A 650 -2.90 -5.20 10.07
N SER A 651 -2.44 -6.46 10.07
CA SER A 651 -1.56 -7.15 9.11
C SER A 651 -0.25 -6.48 8.66
N PHE A 652 0.85 -7.17 8.93
CA PHE A 652 2.13 -7.03 8.24
C PHE A 652 1.95 -7.08 6.71
N GLY A 653 2.45 -6.06 6.00
CA GLY A 653 2.61 -6.07 4.54
C GLY A 653 1.54 -5.34 3.69
N SER A 654 0.56 -4.65 4.29
CA SER A 654 -0.43 -3.90 3.51
C SER A 654 0.19 -2.68 2.79
N PRO A 655 0.04 -2.53 1.46
CA PRO A 655 0.46 -1.35 0.70
C PRO A 655 -0.10 -0.04 1.27
N ARG A 656 -1.30 -0.10 1.87
CA ARG A 656 -1.99 1.04 2.52
C ARG A 656 -1.18 1.60 3.69
N ASN A 657 -0.57 0.75 4.51
CA ASN A 657 0.20 1.19 5.69
C ASN A 657 1.59 1.70 5.26
N GLN A 658 2.23 1.08 4.27
CA GLN A 658 3.46 1.60 3.66
C GLN A 658 3.24 2.96 2.95
N GLN A 659 2.09 3.16 2.31
CA GLN A 659 1.73 4.42 1.67
C GLN A 659 1.38 5.53 2.67
N ILE A 660 0.79 5.21 3.83
CA ILE A 660 0.57 6.18 4.93
C ILE A 660 1.92 6.63 5.50
N ILE A 661 2.87 5.72 5.69
CA ILE A 661 4.22 6.03 6.16
C ILE A 661 4.99 6.84 5.10
N GLY A 662 4.94 6.43 3.83
CA GLY A 662 5.54 7.17 2.72
C GLY A 662 4.97 8.59 2.61
N THR A 663 3.65 8.72 2.72
CA THR A 663 2.99 10.05 2.74
C THR A 663 3.42 10.86 3.95
N ALA A 664 3.54 10.27 5.14
CA ALA A 664 3.98 10.97 6.35
C ALA A 664 5.43 11.42 6.23
N GLN A 665 6.33 10.55 5.77
CA GLN A 665 7.75 10.85 5.54
C GLN A 665 7.94 11.91 4.44
N GLU A 666 7.20 11.82 3.34
CA GLU A 666 7.18 12.82 2.28
C GLU A 666 6.65 14.17 2.80
N THR A 667 5.58 14.18 3.62
CA THR A 667 5.04 15.41 4.22
C THR A 667 6.04 16.05 5.20
N PHE A 668 6.79 15.25 5.97
CA PHE A 668 7.85 15.76 6.83
C PHE A 668 9.03 16.29 6.01
N GLY A 669 9.39 15.63 4.91
CA GLY A 669 10.42 16.07 3.97
C GLY A 669 10.05 17.37 3.24
N ASP A 670 8.81 17.48 2.78
CA ASP A 670 8.25 18.68 2.16
C ASP A 670 8.25 19.87 3.13
N PHE A 671 7.93 19.62 4.40
CA PHE A 671 7.98 20.64 5.44
C PHE A 671 9.43 21.08 5.73
N GLU A 672 10.37 20.13 5.84
CA GLU A 672 11.80 20.40 6.00
C GLU A 672 12.32 21.25 4.84
N GLU A 673 12.00 20.87 3.60
CA GLU A 673 12.40 21.59 2.39
C GLU A 673 11.74 22.97 2.30
N ALA A 674 10.47 23.11 2.70
CA ALA A 674 9.78 24.41 2.75
C ALA A 674 10.42 25.37 3.77
N VAL A 675 10.81 24.85 4.94
CA VAL A 675 11.52 25.63 5.97
C VAL A 675 12.90 26.05 5.46
N GLU A 676 13.59 25.21 4.69
CA GLU A 676 14.89 25.55 4.11
C GLU A 676 14.76 26.58 2.96
N LYS A 677 13.79 26.41 2.05
CA LYS A 677 13.55 27.28 0.88
C LYS A 677 12.97 28.66 1.22
N ASP A 678 12.33 28.84 2.38
CA ASP A 678 11.87 30.16 2.86
C ASP A 678 13.02 31.15 3.15
N ALA A 679 14.28 30.71 3.00
CA ALA A 679 15.48 31.54 3.18
C ALA A 679 15.55 32.76 2.23
N THR A 680 14.73 32.78 1.18
CA THR A 680 14.64 33.86 0.18
C THR A 680 13.76 35.04 0.60
N LYS A 681 12.99 34.94 1.69
CA LYS A 681 12.21 36.07 2.23
C LYS A 681 13.08 37.02 3.08
N THR A 682 12.71 38.30 3.08
CA THR A 682 13.43 39.39 3.75
C THR A 682 13.49 39.22 5.26
N ALA A 683 14.67 39.42 5.85
CA ALA A 683 14.85 39.49 7.30
C ALA A 683 14.09 40.69 7.91
N VAL A 684 13.66 40.57 9.17
CA VAL A 684 12.88 41.64 9.82
C VAL A 684 13.77 42.85 10.12
N LEU A 685 13.33 44.06 9.77
CA LEU A 685 14.18 45.26 9.80
C LEU A 685 14.75 45.62 11.19
N ASP A 686 14.05 45.29 12.27
CA ASP A 686 14.39 45.64 13.66
C ASP A 686 15.07 44.49 14.44
N GLY A 687 15.29 43.33 13.79
CA GLY A 687 15.92 42.15 14.39
C GLY A 687 15.03 41.36 15.35
N THR A 688 13.71 41.62 15.39
CA THR A 688 12.75 40.88 16.25
C THR A 688 12.61 39.40 15.87
N VAL A 689 11.77 38.66 16.61
CA VAL A 689 11.46 37.26 16.32
C VAL A 689 10.75 37.16 14.97
N HIS A 690 11.30 36.35 14.06
CA HIS A 690 10.73 36.13 12.73
C HIS A 690 9.42 35.33 12.85
N PRO A 691 8.36 35.63 12.08
CA PRO A 691 7.10 34.88 12.13
C PRO A 691 7.26 33.36 11.93
N LEU A 692 8.14 32.95 11.00
CA LEU A 692 8.54 31.54 10.79
C LEU A 692 9.02 30.85 12.07
N THR A 693 9.67 31.57 12.99
CA THR A 693 10.14 31.03 14.27
C THR A 693 9.00 30.58 15.16
N SER A 694 7.86 31.27 15.13
CA SER A 694 6.67 30.84 15.86
C SER A 694 5.98 29.67 15.16
N TYR A 695 5.96 29.67 13.83
CA TYR A 695 5.37 28.61 13.01
C TYR A 695 6.08 27.26 13.21
N VAL A 696 7.41 27.23 13.05
CA VAL A 696 8.20 25.99 13.23
C VAL A 696 8.10 25.48 14.67
N ILE A 697 8.08 26.36 15.66
CA ILE A 697 7.93 25.97 17.07
C ILE A 697 6.54 25.42 17.38
N ASN A 698 5.48 25.98 16.79
CA ASN A 698 4.13 25.43 16.93
C ASN A 698 4.01 24.07 16.25
N TYR A 699 4.66 23.88 15.10
CA TYR A 699 4.74 22.58 14.43
C TYR A 699 5.45 21.53 15.28
N VAL A 700 6.58 21.88 15.91
CA VAL A 700 7.31 20.96 16.81
C VAL A 700 6.50 20.60 18.05
N LYS A 701 5.76 21.55 18.65
CA LYS A 701 4.81 21.25 19.73
C LYS A 701 3.71 20.31 19.26
N PHE A 702 3.21 20.54 18.05
CA PHE A 702 2.21 19.68 17.46
C PHE A 702 2.73 18.25 17.22
N LEU A 703 3.95 18.06 16.72
CA LEU A 703 4.56 16.73 16.60
C LEU A 703 4.62 16.00 17.95
N PHE A 704 4.86 16.76 19.02
CA PHE A 704 4.86 16.23 20.38
C PHE A 704 3.46 15.80 20.84
N ASP A 705 2.43 16.63 20.61
CA ASP A 705 1.05 16.32 21.02
C ASP A 705 0.55 14.98 20.43
N TYR A 706 1.15 14.53 19.32
CA TYR A 706 0.87 13.25 18.64
C TYR A 706 2.00 12.23 18.73
N GLN A 707 2.95 12.40 19.66
CA GLN A 707 4.14 11.56 19.75
C GLN A 707 3.84 10.08 19.98
N ALA A 708 2.77 9.73 20.71
CA ALA A 708 2.45 8.35 21.02
C ALA A 708 2.10 7.58 19.73
N THR A 709 1.28 8.20 18.89
CA THR A 709 0.85 7.63 17.62
C THR A 709 1.97 7.64 16.58
N LEU A 710 2.81 8.69 16.57
CA LEU A 710 3.99 8.74 15.69
C LEU A 710 5.06 7.71 16.10
N LYS A 711 5.30 7.51 17.40
CA LYS A 711 6.23 6.49 17.91
C LYS A 711 5.76 5.08 17.58
N GLN A 712 4.46 4.80 17.72
CA GLN A 712 3.89 3.51 17.33
C GLN A 712 4.09 3.23 15.83
N LEU A 713 3.89 4.25 14.98
CA LEU A 713 4.12 4.17 13.54
C LEU A 713 5.60 3.92 13.19
N PHE A 714 6.55 4.52 13.93
CA PHE A 714 7.98 4.28 13.74
C PHE A 714 8.47 2.96 14.35
N SER A 715 7.84 2.44 15.42
CA SER A 715 8.25 1.19 16.07
C SER A 715 7.87 -0.07 15.30
N GLU A 716 6.73 -0.06 14.62
CA GLU A 716 6.23 -1.24 13.91
C GLU A 716 6.88 -1.42 12.52
N PHE A 717 7.50 -0.37 11.95
CA PHE A 717 7.96 -0.38 10.55
C PHE A 717 9.29 0.34 10.27
N GLY A 718 9.99 0.84 11.29
CA GLY A 718 11.34 1.41 11.16
C GLY A 718 12.43 0.33 11.05
N ASN A 719 13.48 0.59 10.25
CA ASN A 719 14.65 -0.29 10.10
C ASN A 719 15.44 -0.47 11.42
N GLY A 720 14.90 -1.23 12.38
CA GLY A 720 15.60 -1.70 13.58
C GLY A 720 16.02 -0.65 14.63
N ASP A 721 15.91 0.64 14.35
CA ASP A 721 16.23 1.72 15.30
C ASP A 721 15.01 2.09 16.17
N ASP A 722 15.26 2.33 17.46
CA ASP A 722 14.26 2.69 18.47
C ASP A 722 13.35 3.82 17.95
N SER A 723 12.03 3.61 17.96
CA SER A 723 11.01 4.58 17.53
C SER A 723 11.16 5.97 18.15
N ASN A 724 11.66 6.05 19.39
CA ASN A 724 11.99 7.31 20.04
C ASN A 724 13.10 8.06 19.30
N SER A 725 14.09 7.34 18.76
CA SER A 725 15.22 7.91 18.02
C SER A 725 14.80 8.48 16.67
N GLN A 726 13.81 7.89 15.99
CA GLN A 726 13.38 8.35 14.66
C GLN A 726 12.56 9.64 14.74
N LEU A 727 11.57 9.72 15.64
CA LEU A 727 10.81 10.94 15.86
C LEU A 727 11.69 12.07 16.38
N ALA A 728 12.64 11.77 17.27
CA ALA A 728 13.64 12.72 17.72
C ALA A 728 14.54 13.18 16.55
N SER A 729 14.98 12.26 15.68
CA SER A 729 15.80 12.57 14.50
C SER A 729 15.09 13.50 13.51
N VAL A 730 13.82 13.23 13.18
CA VAL A 730 13.00 14.11 12.32
C VAL A 730 12.85 15.50 12.95
N THR A 731 12.55 15.55 14.24
CA THR A 731 12.39 16.81 14.97
C THR A 731 13.71 17.59 15.00
N MET A 732 14.86 16.91 15.19
CA MET A 732 16.18 17.52 15.13
C MET A 732 16.53 18.04 13.74
N ARG A 733 16.21 17.32 12.66
CA ARG A 733 16.43 17.78 11.28
C ARG A 733 15.67 19.05 10.97
N ILE A 734 14.38 19.11 11.33
CA ILE A 734 13.56 20.32 11.15
C ILE A 734 14.15 21.50 11.93
N MET A 735 14.55 21.29 13.19
CA MET A 735 15.16 22.35 14.00
C MET A 735 16.52 22.81 13.45
N GLN A 736 17.30 21.89 12.86
CA GLN A 736 18.58 22.21 12.23
C GLN A 736 18.40 22.96 10.89
N ALA A 737 17.47 22.52 10.04
CA ALA A 737 17.12 23.21 8.80
C ALA A 737 16.63 24.63 9.10
N PHE A 738 15.81 24.77 10.14
CA PHE A 738 15.36 26.08 10.59
C PHE A 738 16.49 26.97 11.13
N GLN A 739 17.44 26.40 11.88
CA GLN A 739 18.62 27.14 12.32
C GLN A 739 19.46 27.63 11.11
N ASN A 740 19.69 26.78 10.12
CA ASN A 740 20.42 27.15 8.90
C ASN A 740 19.70 28.29 8.15
N ASN A 741 18.37 28.26 8.11
CA ASN A 741 17.54 29.32 7.54
C ASN A 741 17.75 30.66 8.28
N LEU A 742 17.69 30.65 9.61
CA LEU A 742 17.92 31.83 10.44
C LEU A 742 19.33 32.40 10.24
N GLU A 743 20.34 31.53 10.16
CA GLU A 743 21.73 31.94 9.87
C GLU A 743 21.84 32.56 8.47
N GLY A 744 21.17 31.98 7.47
CA GLY A 744 21.06 32.56 6.12
C GLY A 744 20.43 33.95 6.11
N LYS A 745 19.29 34.12 6.80
CA LYS A 745 18.59 35.41 6.93
C LYS A 745 19.43 36.45 7.69
N SER A 746 20.19 36.02 8.69
CA SER A 746 21.05 36.90 9.49
C SER A 746 22.17 37.58 8.67
N LYS A 747 22.58 36.97 7.54
CA LYS A 747 23.58 37.54 6.62
C LYS A 747 23.07 38.73 5.82
N GLN A 748 21.75 38.98 5.80
CA GLN A 748 21.15 40.12 5.11
C GLN A 748 21.38 41.45 5.86
N TYR A 749 21.70 41.41 7.16
CA TYR A 749 21.99 42.62 7.93
C TYR A 749 23.40 43.14 7.64
N LYS A 750 23.50 44.45 7.35
CA LYS A 750 24.78 45.15 7.20
C LYS A 750 25.51 45.34 8.53
N ASP A 751 24.76 45.41 9.64
CA ASP A 751 25.31 45.57 10.98
C ASP A 751 25.48 44.20 11.65
N GLN A 752 26.74 43.82 11.90
CA GLN A 752 27.08 42.56 12.56
C GLN A 752 26.53 42.45 13.99
N ALA A 753 26.33 43.57 14.70
CA ALA A 753 25.70 43.54 16.02
C ALA A 753 24.20 43.19 15.94
N LEU A 754 23.51 43.65 14.89
CA LEU A 754 22.12 43.31 14.62
C LEU A 754 21.97 41.85 14.16
N THR A 755 22.93 41.33 13.37
CA THR A 755 23.01 39.90 13.03
C THR A 755 23.00 39.03 14.30
N HIS A 756 23.85 39.34 15.28
CA HIS A 756 23.91 38.58 16.53
C HIS A 756 22.63 38.75 17.36
N LEU A 757 22.06 39.96 17.41
CA LEU A 757 20.81 40.20 18.13
C LEU A 757 19.63 39.42 17.54
N PHE A 758 19.50 39.39 16.21
CA PHE A 758 18.47 38.64 15.51
C PHE A 758 18.57 37.13 15.81
N LEU A 759 19.78 36.57 15.72
CA LEU A 759 20.01 35.16 16.06
C LEU A 759 19.68 34.88 17.53
N MET A 760 20.07 35.77 18.45
CA MET A 760 19.71 35.63 19.87
C MET A 760 18.21 35.65 20.10
N ASN A 761 17.48 36.59 19.51
CA ASN A 761 16.02 36.70 19.67
C ASN A 761 15.32 35.41 19.22
N ASN A 762 15.67 34.89 18.05
CA ASN A 762 15.03 33.71 17.49
C ASN A 762 15.44 32.43 18.23
N ILE A 763 16.73 32.21 18.48
CA ILE A 763 17.21 31.01 19.19
C ILE A 763 16.75 31.02 20.65
N HIS A 764 16.74 32.17 21.32
CA HIS A 764 16.21 32.27 22.69
C HIS A 764 14.71 31.99 22.74
N TYR A 765 13.94 32.50 21.75
CA TYR A 765 12.52 32.17 21.64
C TYR A 765 12.30 30.67 21.44
N MET A 766 13.08 30.01 20.58
CA MET A 766 13.03 28.56 20.38
C MET A 766 13.33 27.82 21.69
N VAL A 767 14.45 28.15 22.35
CA VAL A 767 14.87 27.53 23.62
C VAL A 767 13.83 27.72 24.72
N ARG A 768 13.30 28.93 24.86
CA ARG A 768 12.27 29.27 25.85
C ARG A 768 10.98 28.51 25.58
N SER A 769 10.58 28.41 24.31
CA SER A 769 9.36 27.74 23.90
C SER A 769 9.45 26.23 24.09
N VAL A 770 10.54 25.60 23.68
CA VAL A 770 10.80 24.17 23.88
C VAL A 770 10.88 23.84 25.37
N ARG A 771 11.61 24.63 26.16
CA ARG A 771 11.73 24.42 27.62
C ARG A 771 10.40 24.51 28.36
N ARG A 772 9.46 25.31 27.86
CA ARG A 772 8.13 25.52 28.46
C ARG A 772 7.06 24.57 27.94
N SER A 773 7.40 23.74 26.97
CA SER A 773 6.52 22.72 26.41
C SER A 773 7.06 21.33 26.72
N GLU A 774 6.20 20.34 26.60
CA GLU A 774 6.58 18.94 26.75
C GLU A 774 7.46 18.44 25.58
N ALA A 775 7.57 19.20 24.48
CA ALA A 775 8.54 18.96 23.39
C ALA A 775 10.02 18.89 23.85
N LYS A 776 10.31 19.34 25.08
CA LYS A 776 11.59 19.13 25.76
C LYS A 776 11.96 17.64 25.85
N ASP A 777 10.98 16.75 25.98
CA ASP A 777 11.22 15.31 26.15
C ASP A 777 11.65 14.63 24.84
N LEU A 778 11.31 15.21 23.67
CA LEU A 778 11.78 14.72 22.37
C LEU A 778 13.18 15.21 22.01
N LEU A 779 13.51 16.45 22.34
CA LEU A 779 14.80 17.07 21.99
C LEU A 779 15.88 16.86 23.06
N GLY A 780 15.49 16.58 24.29
CA GLY A 780 16.38 16.35 25.42
C GLY A 780 16.95 17.63 26.06
N ASP A 781 17.38 17.50 27.31
CA ASP A 781 18.00 18.58 28.09
C ASP A 781 19.31 19.09 27.45
N ASP A 782 20.05 18.19 26.81
CA ASP A 782 21.30 18.50 26.11
C ASP A 782 21.10 19.49 24.96
N TRP A 783 20.01 19.34 24.19
CA TRP A 783 19.69 20.26 23.09
C TRP A 783 19.40 21.66 23.63
N VAL A 784 18.60 21.75 24.70
CA VAL A 784 18.26 23.02 25.37
C VAL A 784 19.52 23.69 25.91
N GLN A 785 20.41 22.92 26.54
CA GLN A 785 21.65 23.44 27.10
C GLN A 785 22.63 23.89 26.01
N ARG A 786 22.74 23.15 24.90
CA ARG A 786 23.55 23.51 23.73
C ARG A 786 23.09 24.82 23.11
N HIS A 787 21.79 24.98 22.84
CA HIS A 787 21.27 26.20 22.22
C HIS A 787 21.31 27.40 23.18
N ARG A 788 21.18 27.19 24.49
CA ARG A 788 21.46 28.25 25.48
C ARG A 788 22.92 28.71 25.42
N ARG A 789 23.89 27.80 25.22
CA ARG A 789 25.30 28.17 25.00
C ARG A 789 25.48 28.97 23.70
N VAL A 790 24.75 28.64 22.64
CA VAL A 790 24.76 29.41 21.38
C VAL A 790 24.24 30.84 21.59
N VAL A 791 23.13 31.02 22.32
CA VAL A 791 22.64 32.36 22.70
C VAL A 791 23.70 33.13 23.48
N GLN A 792 24.38 32.47 24.44
CA GLN A 792 25.45 33.09 25.21
C GLN A 792 26.69 33.44 24.35
N GLN A 793 27.04 32.61 23.37
CA GLN A 793 28.11 32.88 22.42
C GLN A 793 27.78 34.11 21.58
N HIS A 794 26.56 34.21 21.05
CA HIS A 794 26.12 35.40 20.33
C HIS A 794 26.03 36.63 21.23
N ALA A 795 25.66 36.51 22.50
CA ALA A 795 25.70 37.61 23.46
C ALA A 795 27.13 38.15 23.65
N ASN A 796 28.11 37.24 23.75
CA ASN A 796 29.53 37.60 23.84
C ASN A 796 30.06 38.23 22.56
N LEU A 797 29.66 37.72 21.38
CA LEU A 797 30.02 38.28 20.09
C LEU A 797 29.39 39.65 19.89
N TYR A 798 28.10 39.81 20.20
CA TYR A 798 27.41 41.11 20.22
C TYR A 798 28.16 42.11 21.12
N LYS A 799 28.51 41.72 22.36
CA LYS A 799 29.32 42.53 23.28
C LYS A 799 30.66 42.93 22.66
N ARG A 800 31.34 42.00 21.99
CA ARG A 800 32.61 42.26 21.30
C ARG A 800 32.46 43.10 20.04
N THR A 801 31.36 43.05 19.32
CA THR A 801 31.20 43.73 18.03
C THR A 801 30.60 45.13 18.22
N ALA A 802 29.62 45.27 19.10
CA ALA A 802 28.91 46.52 19.36
C ALA A 802 29.70 47.46 20.31
N TRP A 803 30.29 46.92 21.38
CA TRP A 803 30.77 47.74 22.50
C TRP A 803 32.29 47.77 22.69
N THR A 804 33.08 46.99 21.93
CA THR A 804 34.54 47.15 21.92
C THR A 804 34.99 48.45 21.25
N LYS A 805 34.20 49.01 20.33
CA LYS A 805 34.53 50.30 19.68
C LYS A 805 34.49 51.48 20.65
N VAL A 806 33.65 51.41 21.68
CA VAL A 806 33.62 52.33 22.84
C VAL A 806 34.76 52.03 23.82
N ARG A 807 35.38 50.85 23.67
CA ARG A 807 36.54 50.37 24.43
C ARG A 807 37.84 50.66 23.64
N PRO A 808 38.16 51.94 23.44
CA PRO A 808 39.45 52.43 23.89
C PRO A 808 39.34 53.87 24.42
N ILE A 809 39.07 53.99 25.73
CA ILE A 809 39.73 55.04 26.50
C ILE A 809 41.21 54.65 26.54
N TYR A 810 42.01 55.26 25.66
CA TYR A 810 43.42 54.94 25.44
C TYR A 810 44.21 54.77 26.75
N ILE A 811 44.71 53.56 26.97
CA ILE A 811 45.94 53.33 27.72
C ILE A 811 47.00 52.96 26.67
N THR A 812 48.14 53.66 26.74
CA THR A 812 49.41 53.47 26.00
C THR A 812 49.51 53.90 24.53
N GLN A 813 49.71 55.20 24.28
CA GLN A 813 50.94 55.63 23.61
C GLN A 813 51.94 56.03 24.71
N THR A 814 52.73 55.07 25.18
CA THR A 814 54.03 55.20 25.89
C THR A 814 54.34 53.89 26.63
N SER A 815 54.60 52.82 25.88
CA SER A 815 55.35 51.67 26.42
C SER A 815 56.09 50.84 25.36
N SER A 816 56.23 51.35 24.13
CA SER A 816 57.01 50.66 23.08
C SER A 816 57.65 51.67 22.12
N ALA A 817 58.68 52.35 22.60
CA ALA A 817 59.74 52.93 21.77
C ALA A 817 61.05 52.84 22.58
N GLN A 818 61.54 51.61 22.77
CA GLN A 818 62.97 51.41 22.93
C GLN A 818 63.62 51.46 21.54
N GLY A 819 64.64 52.30 21.39
CA GLY A 819 65.62 52.23 20.32
C GLY A 819 65.74 53.49 19.47
N LEU A 820 66.64 54.40 19.84
CA LEU A 820 67.94 54.58 19.15
C LEU A 820 68.72 55.81 19.72
N THR A 821 69.87 55.49 20.31
CA THR A 821 71.18 56.19 20.25
C THR A 821 71.38 57.62 20.76
N SER A 822 72.12 57.69 21.88
CA SER A 822 73.34 58.50 22.15
C SER A 822 73.48 59.91 21.56
N SER A 823 73.63 60.92 22.44
CA SER A 823 74.84 61.76 22.58
C SER A 823 74.52 63.08 23.30
N GLY A 824 75.19 63.33 24.43
CA GLY A 824 75.63 64.68 24.82
C GLY A 824 74.75 65.52 25.75
N GLY A 825 75.04 65.42 27.06
CA GLY A 825 75.33 66.55 27.96
C GLY A 825 74.23 67.56 28.33
N GLY A 826 73.99 67.71 29.64
CA GLY A 826 73.48 68.96 30.22
C GLY A 826 72.44 68.78 31.32
N SER A 827 72.87 68.89 32.58
CA SER A 827 72.03 69.11 33.76
C SER A 827 71.08 70.30 33.57
N VAL A 828 69.86 70.21 34.09
CA VAL A 828 69.26 71.16 35.06
C VAL A 828 67.93 70.57 35.56
N GLU A 829 67.76 70.69 36.88
CA GLU A 829 66.64 70.34 37.72
C GLU A 829 65.28 70.92 37.26
N GLY A 830 64.20 70.27 37.68
CA GLY A 830 62.89 70.92 37.76
C GLY A 830 61.76 70.03 37.29
N GLY A 831 60.90 69.62 38.22
CA GLY A 831 59.86 68.61 38.02
C GLY A 831 58.91 68.84 36.84
N ASN A 832 58.58 67.74 36.16
CA ASN A 832 57.26 67.49 35.56
C ASN A 832 57.19 66.06 35.00
N SER A 833 56.72 65.12 35.81
CA SER A 833 56.12 63.87 35.33
C SER A 833 54.61 63.99 35.55
N SER A 834 53.69 63.84 34.60
CA SER A 834 53.70 63.26 33.26
C SER A 834 52.52 63.88 32.48
N GLY A 835 52.80 64.71 31.48
CA GLY A 835 51.79 65.41 30.71
C GLY A 835 51.17 64.54 29.62
N VAL A 836 50.03 63.89 29.91
CA VAL A 836 49.07 63.61 28.83
C VAL A 836 48.48 64.97 28.43
N SER A 837 48.63 65.37 27.16
CA SER A 837 48.16 66.67 26.70
C SER A 837 46.67 66.83 26.99
N ARG A 838 46.28 67.86 27.78
CA ARG A 838 44.87 68.14 28.16
C ARG A 838 43.93 68.22 26.93
N GLY A 839 44.46 68.53 25.74
CA GLY A 839 43.75 68.48 24.47
C GLY A 839 43.33 67.07 24.05
N LEU A 840 44.24 66.09 24.13
CA LEU A 840 43.98 64.69 23.77
C LEU A 840 42.93 64.05 24.71
N LEU A 841 42.94 64.43 26.00
CA LEU A 841 41.90 63.98 26.95
C LEU A 841 40.52 64.53 26.59
N LYS A 842 40.43 65.81 26.23
CA LYS A 842 39.18 66.45 25.79
C LYS A 842 38.63 65.82 24.49
N GLU A 843 39.51 65.44 23.57
CA GLU A 843 39.13 64.69 22.37
C GLU A 843 38.66 63.27 22.69
N GLY A 844 39.31 62.58 23.65
CA GLY A 844 38.88 61.27 24.14
C GLY A 844 37.46 61.28 24.72
N PHE A 845 37.13 62.27 25.55
CA PHE A 845 35.76 62.45 26.08
C PHE A 845 34.73 62.72 24.98
N LYS A 846 35.06 63.57 23.99
CA LYS A 846 34.17 63.84 22.83
C LYS A 846 33.93 62.61 21.98
N MET A 847 34.98 61.84 21.69
CA MET A 847 34.88 60.60 20.92
C MET A 847 34.02 59.57 21.65
N CYS A 848 34.21 59.41 22.97
CA CYS A 848 33.40 58.52 23.79
C CYS A 848 31.91 58.91 23.77
N ASN A 849 31.58 60.19 23.91
CA ASN A 849 30.19 60.66 23.87
C ASN A 849 29.57 60.42 22.48
N MET A 850 30.29 60.73 21.41
CA MET A 850 29.80 60.55 20.03
C MET A 850 29.55 59.07 19.71
N GLN A 851 30.49 58.18 20.07
CA GLN A 851 30.35 56.75 19.86
C GLN A 851 29.21 56.15 20.70
N PHE A 852 29.06 56.60 21.95
CA PHE A 852 27.94 56.17 22.80
C PHE A 852 26.59 56.63 22.23
N ASP A 853 26.47 57.90 21.81
CA ASP A 853 25.24 58.46 21.24
C ASP A 853 24.82 57.73 19.95
N GLU A 854 25.78 57.46 19.05
CA GLU A 854 25.52 56.74 17.80
C GLU A 854 25.03 55.30 18.08
N LEU A 855 25.70 54.60 18.99
CA LEU A 855 25.30 53.24 19.36
C LEU A 855 23.95 53.22 20.07
N HIS A 856 23.71 54.14 21.01
CA HIS A 856 22.45 54.24 21.73
C HIS A 856 21.29 54.51 20.75
N GLN A 857 21.44 55.49 19.85
CA GLN A 857 20.40 55.83 18.86
C GLN A 857 20.06 54.66 17.94
N ARG A 858 21.08 53.92 17.46
CA ARG A 858 20.87 52.75 16.59
C ARG A 858 20.20 51.60 17.35
N GLN A 859 20.70 51.29 18.55
CA GLN A 859 20.25 50.13 19.31
C GLN A 859 18.93 50.35 20.05
N SER A 860 18.51 51.60 20.27
CA SER A 860 17.16 51.93 20.76
C SER A 860 16.05 51.64 19.74
N GLN A 861 16.40 51.54 18.44
CA GLN A 861 15.47 51.18 17.37
C GLN A 861 15.30 49.67 17.20
N TRP A 862 16.18 48.87 17.80
CA TRP A 862 16.10 47.41 17.74
C TRP A 862 15.10 46.89 18.78
N THR A 863 14.54 45.72 18.53
CA THR A 863 13.52 45.13 19.40
C THR A 863 14.02 43.80 19.97
N VAL A 864 13.99 43.64 21.29
CA VAL A 864 14.17 42.34 21.97
C VAL A 864 12.86 42.02 22.68
N PRO A 865 11.95 41.22 22.10
CA PRO A 865 10.62 41.00 22.66
C PRO A 865 10.62 40.37 24.07
N ASP A 866 11.56 39.47 24.35
CA ASP A 866 11.63 38.76 25.62
C ASP A 866 12.29 39.59 26.73
N THR A 867 11.57 39.82 27.82
CA THR A 867 12.02 40.67 28.94
C THR A 867 13.28 40.14 29.62
N GLU A 868 13.38 38.82 29.85
CA GLU A 868 14.54 38.21 30.53
C GLU A 868 15.81 38.37 29.68
N LEU A 869 15.72 38.12 28.37
CA LEU A 869 16.82 38.33 27.45
C LEU A 869 17.22 39.81 27.36
N ARG A 870 16.22 40.70 27.32
CA ARG A 870 16.44 42.15 27.24
C ARG A 870 17.20 42.68 28.45
N GLU A 871 16.76 42.31 29.65
CA GLU A 871 17.41 42.71 30.90
C GLU A 871 18.82 42.13 31.01
N SER A 872 19.01 40.85 30.66
CA SER A 872 20.33 40.21 30.63
C SER A 872 21.30 40.94 29.69
N LEU A 873 20.85 41.29 28.48
CA LEU A 873 21.66 42.06 27.53
C LEU A 873 22.01 43.46 28.07
N ARG A 874 21.06 44.17 28.67
CA ARG A 874 21.30 45.49 29.29
C ARG A 874 22.34 45.39 30.41
N LEU A 875 22.25 44.37 31.26
CA LEU A 875 23.23 44.10 32.32
C LEU A 875 24.61 43.79 31.73
N VAL A 876 24.69 42.92 30.72
CA VAL A 876 25.96 42.56 30.06
C VAL A 876 26.64 43.78 29.43
N VAL A 877 25.87 44.72 28.90
CA VAL A 877 26.39 45.99 28.38
C VAL A 877 26.84 46.91 29.53
N ALA A 878 26.04 47.03 30.58
CA ALA A 878 26.35 47.84 31.76
C ALA A 878 27.64 47.37 32.47
N GLU A 879 27.85 46.07 32.63
CA GLU A 879 29.06 45.48 33.20
C GLU A 879 30.34 45.82 32.41
N VAL A 880 30.22 46.08 31.11
CA VAL A 880 31.36 46.45 30.27
C VAL A 880 31.62 47.94 30.32
N LEU A 881 30.54 48.72 30.20
CA LEU A 881 30.63 50.15 30.00
C LEU A 881 30.82 50.90 31.33
N LEU A 882 30.02 50.60 32.35
CA LEU A 882 29.99 51.37 33.59
C LEU A 882 31.30 51.29 34.37
N PRO A 883 31.95 50.12 34.58
CA PRO A 883 33.23 50.07 35.29
C PRO A 883 34.35 50.78 34.52
N ALA A 884 34.38 50.63 33.19
CA ALA A 884 35.35 51.30 32.34
C ALA A 884 35.17 52.82 32.36
N TYR A 885 33.93 53.29 32.29
CA TYR A 885 33.59 54.71 32.34
C TYR A 885 33.82 55.31 33.73
N ARG A 886 33.44 54.63 34.82
CA ARG A 886 33.70 55.06 36.21
C ARG A 886 35.21 55.17 36.48
N SER A 887 36.00 54.21 36.00
CA SER A 887 37.47 54.25 36.12
C SER A 887 38.07 55.42 35.31
N PHE A 888 37.56 55.67 34.11
CA PHE A 888 37.96 56.81 33.28
C PHE A 888 37.62 58.16 33.91
N LEU A 889 36.38 58.33 34.39
CA LEU A 889 35.95 59.53 35.11
C LEU A 889 36.78 59.73 36.38
N LYS A 890 37.03 58.68 37.17
CA LYS A 890 37.84 58.78 38.39
C LYS A 890 39.29 59.20 38.10
N ARG A 891 39.88 58.70 37.00
CA ARG A 891 41.29 58.94 36.65
C ARG A 891 41.51 60.26 35.91
N PHE A 892 40.54 60.72 35.11
CA PHE A 892 40.72 61.87 34.21
C PHE A 892 39.66 62.97 34.35
N GLY A 893 38.55 62.72 35.04
CA GLY A 893 37.49 63.71 35.33
C GLY A 893 38.03 64.97 36.01
N PRO A 894 38.80 64.87 37.12
CA PRO A 894 39.35 66.06 37.80
C PRO A 894 40.27 66.92 36.91
N LEU A 895 40.95 66.32 35.94
CA LEU A 895 41.86 67.01 35.00
C LEU A 895 41.11 67.84 33.95
N VAL A 896 39.83 67.53 33.70
CA VAL A 896 38.94 68.21 32.75
C VAL A 896 37.97 69.16 33.46
N GLU A 897 37.53 68.83 34.67
CA GLU A 897 36.66 69.66 35.53
C GLU A 897 37.33 70.97 35.96
N SER A 898 38.65 70.99 36.06
CA SER A 898 39.45 72.19 36.36
C SER A 898 39.49 73.24 35.24
N GLY A 899 38.88 72.98 34.08
CA GLY A 899 38.80 73.91 32.95
C GLY A 899 37.42 74.54 32.74
N LYS A 900 37.35 75.76 32.17
CA LYS A 900 36.09 76.39 31.74
C LYS A 900 35.35 75.47 30.75
N ASN A 901 34.04 75.28 30.95
CA ASN A 901 33.12 74.45 30.14
C ASN A 901 33.29 72.92 30.25
N SER A 902 33.47 72.39 31.47
CA SER A 902 33.56 70.94 31.76
C SER A 902 32.34 70.14 31.28
N GLN A 903 31.14 70.71 31.37
CA GLN A 903 29.86 70.10 30.91
C GLN A 903 29.83 69.79 29.40
N ARG A 904 30.68 70.43 28.59
CA ARG A 904 30.77 70.17 27.14
C ARG A 904 31.52 68.86 26.82
N TYR A 905 32.27 68.33 27.79
CA TYR A 905 33.12 67.15 27.62
C TYR A 905 32.62 65.97 28.45
N ILE A 906 32.24 66.21 29.71
CA ILE A 906 31.58 65.21 30.56
C ILE A 906 30.07 65.39 30.40
N LYS A 907 29.50 64.72 29.38
CA LYS A 907 28.08 64.84 29.01
C LYS A 907 27.16 63.98 29.90
N TYR A 908 27.67 62.87 30.43
CA TYR A 908 26.90 61.88 31.16
C TYR A 908 27.56 61.57 32.51
N THR A 909 26.76 61.47 33.57
CA THR A 909 27.19 60.79 34.80
C THR A 909 27.14 59.28 34.61
N ALA A 910 27.72 58.53 35.55
CA ALA A 910 27.58 57.08 35.53
C ALA A 910 26.11 56.64 35.70
N GLU A 911 25.32 57.39 36.49
CA GLU A 911 23.87 57.18 36.62
C GLU A 911 23.11 57.51 35.32
N ASP A 912 23.51 58.56 34.59
CA ASP A 912 22.89 58.92 33.30
C ASP A 912 23.11 57.84 32.23
N LEU A 913 24.31 57.27 32.15
CA LEU A 913 24.59 56.17 31.23
C LEU A 913 23.78 54.93 31.61
N GLU A 914 23.68 54.60 32.89
CA GLU A 914 22.89 53.47 33.37
C GLU A 914 21.40 53.62 33.01
N ARG A 915 20.83 54.82 33.17
CA ARG A 915 19.47 55.14 32.74
C ARG A 915 19.27 55.00 31.23
N LEU A 916 20.20 55.51 30.42
CA LEU A 916 20.12 55.44 28.96
C LEU A 916 20.28 54.00 28.44
N LEU A 917 21.16 53.20 29.05
CA LEU A 917 21.24 51.76 28.77
C LEU A 917 19.91 51.04 29.07
N GLY A 918 19.15 51.54 30.04
CA GLY A 918 17.79 51.09 30.34
C GLY A 918 16.76 51.34 29.23
N GLU A 919 17.03 52.19 28.24
CA GLU A 919 16.14 52.46 27.10
C GLU A 919 16.45 51.58 25.86
N LEU A 920 17.54 50.79 25.90
CA LEU A 920 17.95 49.96 24.77
C LEU A 920 16.96 48.81 24.50
N PHE A 921 16.80 48.46 23.23
CA PHE A 921 16.00 47.34 22.74
C PHE A 921 14.47 47.45 22.91
N GLU A 922 13.95 48.66 23.12
CA GLU A 922 12.50 48.90 23.28
C GLU A 922 11.72 49.04 21.96
N GLY A 923 12.40 49.18 20.82
CA GLY A 923 11.74 49.26 19.50
C GLY A 923 10.93 50.55 19.28
N LYS A 924 11.43 51.71 19.71
CA LYS A 924 10.68 52.97 19.58
C LYS A 924 10.54 53.42 18.11
N SER A 925 9.31 53.41 17.60
CA SER A 925 8.90 54.19 16.43
C SER A 925 9.10 55.67 16.72
N MET A 926 9.75 56.40 15.81
CA MET A 926 10.02 57.85 15.91
C MET A 926 8.75 58.72 15.83
N ASN A 927 7.66 58.40 16.55
CA ASN A 927 6.44 59.22 16.57
C ASN A 927 5.46 59.00 17.75
N GLU A 928 5.92 58.65 18.95
CA GLU A 928 5.10 58.84 20.16
C GLU A 928 5.68 59.94 21.05
N PRO A 929 4.94 61.04 21.31
CA PRO A 929 5.36 62.04 22.28
C PRO A 929 5.26 61.43 23.68
N ARG A 930 6.36 61.54 24.45
CA ARG A 930 6.45 61.12 25.85
C ARG A 930 5.27 61.72 26.64
N ARG A 931 4.47 60.86 27.27
CA ARG A 931 3.52 61.27 28.32
C ARG A 931 4.24 61.50 29.64
#